data_AF-A0A842HAA6-F1
#
_entry.id   AF-A0A842HAA6-F1
#
_cell.length_a   1.000
_cell.length_b   1.000
_cell.length_c   1.000
_cell.angle_alpha   90.00
_cell.angle_beta   90.00
_cell.angle_gamma   90.00
#
_symmetry.space_group_name_H-M   'P 1'
#
loop_
_entity.id
_entity.type
_entity.pdbx_description
1 polymer ?
#
loop_
_entity_poly.entity_id
_entity_poly.type
_entity_poly.pdbx_seq_one_letter_code
_entity_poly.pdbx_strand_id
1 'polypeptide(L)'
;MKMSALFVVVLASAVVAKAGSLASYSFDNGLATASVAEHVTASEAQWTVPGGGFSTSQGNAYIDTGTTLGGFDGERCLSFSVTANEGYVLRPETFAFELGGSRSSGSHEVTVQAVVRTGLDSANLKLKPGSVTVASHSFNGVEPTFTRYTADLGAARYQGLKSFDIRVYVSSKSGSSQIYLRLDSLELSGTVAPGTPRPAAILPEQTREELDASLNEPDLILTLAPLFRDNAVLQRGQPLPVWGLARPGSGVVVSFAGHDTTATADEDGRWQATLPPLEGSSEGRDFTVRSDTREVVLKDVVVGEVWLCAGQSNMAWPLKSVPDANALIAGSDYPLIREFKVRNISLEEPGTEAEGSWALCSPQTAGSFTAVGYYFARELQARLGVPVGLINSSWGGTGIEAWMSARALESFPAVGQRWEKVLEELPQKMVAYEKEREEYRRRAAEAKAKGEEFDWKKYPKPPPGPGTREAPSGIFNGMVAPLVPYSMAGVLWYQGEGNSGNAASYAQMFPVFIQDWRERWGAPEMPFYFVQLPNYQWDYDRTDMKWAQFRAAQMEALALPETGAAIVIDGKTPIGHPPDKTEVGQRLARLASVRHYGLDQGDASGPLLKAARRQGNEVVLTFSEAASGLTRKGDKLAGFELASAGGDFVPADAVLAGDTVVVSAEEVAEPAQVRYAWRNNPPATLYNGQGLPASPFMAEVE
;
A
#
# COMPACT_ATOMS: atom_id res chain seq x y z
N MET A 1 -32.76 -25.20 -30.50
CA MET A 1 -33.27 -24.72 -29.19
C MET A 1 -32.08 -24.44 -28.30
N LYS A 2 -31.76 -23.17 -28.00
CA LYS A 2 -30.80 -22.82 -26.95
C LYS A 2 -31.51 -23.02 -25.62
N MET A 3 -31.01 -23.88 -24.74
CA MET A 3 -31.38 -23.80 -23.32
C MET A 3 -30.64 -22.59 -22.74
N SER A 4 -31.19 -21.41 -22.97
CA SER A 4 -30.98 -20.29 -22.07
C SER A 4 -31.73 -20.67 -20.80
N ALA A 5 -31.03 -21.12 -19.78
CA ALA A 5 -31.65 -21.22 -18.47
C ALA A 5 -31.78 -19.80 -17.95
N LEU A 6 -32.98 -19.23 -18.09
CA LEU A 6 -33.36 -17.98 -17.43
C LEU A 6 -33.51 -18.33 -15.95
N PHE A 7 -32.47 -18.11 -15.16
CA PHE A 7 -32.55 -18.22 -13.71
C PHE A 7 -32.98 -16.86 -13.16
N VAL A 8 -34.25 -16.74 -12.77
CA VAL A 8 -34.71 -15.62 -11.95
C VAL A 8 -34.14 -15.84 -10.55
N VAL A 9 -33.19 -15.00 -10.14
CA VAL A 9 -32.63 -15.06 -8.79
C VAL A 9 -33.50 -14.19 -7.88
N VAL A 10 -34.44 -14.82 -7.18
CA VAL A 10 -35.06 -14.22 -5.99
C VAL A 10 -34.19 -14.67 -4.82
N LEU A 11 -33.55 -13.72 -4.15
CA LEU A 11 -32.73 -13.98 -2.96
C LEU A 11 -33.56 -14.77 -1.94
N ALA A 12 -32.98 -15.78 -1.28
CA ALA A 12 -33.64 -16.47 -0.18
C ALA A 12 -32.66 -16.70 0.99
N SER A 13 -32.83 -15.90 2.05
CA SER A 13 -32.52 -16.22 3.45
C SER A 13 -31.06 -16.32 3.96
N ALA A 14 -30.80 -15.55 5.04
CA ALA A 14 -29.83 -15.75 6.14
C ALA A 14 -28.35 -15.38 5.83
N VAL A 15 -27.51 -14.77 6.69
CA VAL A 15 -27.31 -14.72 8.16
C VAL A 15 -26.64 -13.37 8.54
N VAL A 16 -26.88 -12.86 9.75
CA VAL A 16 -26.42 -11.53 10.23
C VAL A 16 -24.90 -11.46 10.47
N ALA A 17 -24.24 -10.45 9.89
CA ALA A 17 -22.95 -9.92 10.37
C ALA A 17 -23.15 -8.46 10.79
N LYS A 18 -22.71 -8.08 12.00
CA LYS A 18 -22.80 -6.69 12.49
C LYS A 18 -21.43 -5.99 12.46
N ALA A 19 -21.43 -4.84 11.78
CA ALA A 19 -20.58 -3.64 11.85
C ALA A 19 -19.05 -3.76 11.66
N GLY A 20 -18.56 -3.16 10.56
CA GLY A 20 -17.13 -2.80 10.37
C GLY A 20 -16.34 -3.61 9.34
N SER A 21 -16.99 -4.50 8.59
CA SER A 21 -16.35 -5.31 7.54
C SER A 21 -17.17 -5.28 6.25
N LEU A 22 -16.49 -5.31 5.09
CA LEU A 22 -17.09 -5.69 3.81
C LEU A 22 -17.97 -6.93 4.02
N ALA A 23 -19.27 -6.80 3.80
CA ALA A 23 -20.16 -7.95 3.78
C ALA A 23 -20.01 -8.60 2.41
N SER A 24 -19.47 -9.83 2.37
CA SER A 24 -19.44 -10.67 1.18
C SER A 24 -20.70 -11.54 1.14
N TYR A 25 -21.43 -11.50 0.03
CA TYR A 25 -22.64 -12.28 -0.21
C TYR A 25 -22.38 -13.30 -1.32
N SER A 26 -22.77 -14.56 -1.11
CA SER A 26 -22.78 -15.59 -2.15
C SER A 26 -24.21 -15.80 -2.66
N PHE A 27 -24.40 -15.89 -3.98
CA PHE A 27 -25.71 -16.22 -4.56
C PHE A 27 -26.01 -17.72 -4.38
N ASP A 28 -27.26 -18.10 -4.08
CA ASP A 28 -27.72 -19.47 -3.76
C ASP A 28 -27.41 -20.55 -4.83
N ASN A 29 -27.00 -20.14 -6.03
CA ASN A 29 -26.69 -21.02 -7.15
C ASN A 29 -25.18 -21.14 -7.47
N GLY A 30 -24.32 -20.47 -6.70
CA GLY A 30 -22.86 -20.56 -6.87
C GLY A 30 -22.32 -19.90 -8.15
N LEU A 31 -23.07 -18.98 -8.79
CA LEU A 31 -22.65 -18.30 -10.04
C LEU A 31 -21.69 -17.13 -9.83
N ALA A 32 -21.76 -16.45 -8.68
CA ALA A 32 -21.02 -15.23 -8.40
C ALA A 32 -20.86 -14.98 -6.89
N THR A 33 -20.02 -14.01 -6.55
CA THR A 33 -19.89 -13.40 -5.21
C THR A 33 -20.04 -11.88 -5.32
N ALA A 34 -20.67 -11.26 -4.33
CA ALA A 34 -20.87 -9.81 -4.28
C ALA A 34 -20.32 -9.21 -2.98
N SER A 35 -19.84 -7.97 -3.02
CA SER A 35 -19.43 -7.21 -1.84
C SER A 35 -19.90 -5.76 -1.93
N VAL A 36 -20.14 -5.14 -0.77
CA VAL A 36 -20.71 -3.77 -0.69
C VAL A 36 -19.80 -2.85 0.11
N ALA A 37 -19.57 -1.64 -0.40
CA ALA A 37 -18.79 -0.58 0.26
C ALA A 37 -19.46 0.80 0.11
N GLU A 38 -19.41 1.65 1.15
CA GLU A 38 -19.87 3.04 1.11
C GLU A 38 -18.69 4.01 0.92
N HIS A 39 -18.87 5.04 0.08
CA HIS A 39 -17.91 6.11 -0.16
C HIS A 39 -18.53 7.49 0.16
N VAL A 40 -17.85 8.26 1.00
CA VAL A 40 -18.24 9.64 1.38
C VAL A 40 -17.27 10.63 0.78
N THR A 41 -17.75 11.60 0.01
CA THR A 41 -16.98 12.77 -0.39
C THR A 41 -17.20 13.89 0.64
N ALA A 42 -16.17 14.15 1.45
CA ALA A 42 -15.96 15.28 2.38
C ALA A 42 -16.66 15.31 3.78
N SER A 43 -15.81 15.58 4.77
CA SER A 43 -15.94 16.05 6.18
C SER A 43 -16.99 15.46 7.16
N GLU A 44 -16.46 15.01 8.30
CA GLU A 44 -17.05 14.87 9.65
C GLU A 44 -18.43 14.21 9.81
N ALA A 45 -18.44 12.96 10.29
CA ALA A 45 -19.27 12.55 11.43
C ALA A 45 -18.91 11.12 11.90
N GLN A 46 -18.73 10.95 13.21
CA GLN A 46 -18.71 9.64 13.86
C GLN A 46 -20.14 9.08 13.94
N TRP A 47 -20.35 7.80 13.63
CA TRP A 47 -21.67 7.18 13.83
C TRP A 47 -21.64 5.77 14.43
N THR A 48 -22.62 5.56 15.29
CA THR A 48 -23.06 4.33 15.96
C THR A 48 -24.31 3.75 15.26
N VAL A 49 -24.40 2.42 15.17
CA VAL A 49 -25.55 1.68 14.62
C VAL A 49 -26.52 1.29 15.76
N PRO A 50 -27.75 1.82 15.84
CA PRO A 50 -28.77 1.26 16.73
C PRO A 50 -29.18 -0.13 16.24
N GLY A 51 -29.38 -1.08 17.17
CA GLY A 51 -29.85 -2.42 16.81
C GLY A 51 -31.27 -2.38 16.23
N GLY A 52 -31.42 -2.85 14.99
CA GLY A 52 -32.70 -3.23 14.40
C GLY A 52 -32.79 -4.74 14.24
N GLY A 53 -33.93 -5.33 14.63
CA GLY A 53 -34.27 -6.74 14.40
C GLY A 53 -35.17 -6.90 13.16
N PHE A 54 -35.16 -8.10 12.58
CA PHE A 54 -35.94 -8.45 11.40
C PHE A 54 -37.44 -8.69 11.73
N SER A 55 -38.31 -8.30 10.80
CA SER A 55 -39.73 -8.68 10.73
C SER A 55 -39.99 -9.29 9.35
N THR A 56 -40.57 -10.49 9.31
CA THR A 56 -41.02 -11.15 8.08
C THR A 56 -42.51 -10.96 7.88
N SER A 57 -42.93 -10.35 6.76
CA SER A 57 -44.28 -10.55 6.22
C SER A 57 -44.25 -10.53 4.69
N GLN A 58 -44.74 -11.61 4.08
CA GLN A 58 -45.00 -11.79 2.63
C GLN A 58 -43.81 -12.05 1.69
N GLY A 59 -43.11 -13.17 1.88
CA GLY A 59 -42.59 -13.97 0.75
C GLY A 59 -41.50 -13.39 -0.16
N ASN A 60 -40.98 -12.19 0.08
CA ASN A 60 -39.86 -11.60 -0.65
C ASN A 60 -38.64 -11.54 0.27
N ALA A 61 -37.46 -11.98 -0.18
CA ALA A 61 -36.22 -11.67 0.54
C ALA A 61 -35.58 -10.40 -0.01
N TYR A 62 -35.09 -9.59 0.90
CA TYR A 62 -34.52 -8.27 0.65
C TYR A 62 -33.10 -8.22 1.22
N ILE A 63 -32.18 -7.50 0.58
CA ILE A 63 -30.90 -7.12 1.21
C ILE A 63 -31.15 -5.84 1.98
N ASP A 64 -31.54 -5.95 3.26
CA ASP A 64 -31.44 -4.80 4.15
C ASP A 64 -29.97 -4.56 4.47
N THR A 65 -29.34 -3.63 3.75
CA THR A 65 -27.98 -3.19 4.03
C THR A 65 -27.89 -2.49 5.39
N GLY A 66 -29.03 -2.09 5.99
CA GLY A 66 -29.10 -1.31 7.23
C GLY A 66 -28.43 0.06 7.12
N THR A 67 -28.02 0.48 5.91
CA THR A 67 -27.26 1.70 5.71
C THR A 67 -28.20 2.89 5.81
N THR A 68 -28.23 3.49 6.99
CA THR A 68 -28.82 4.82 7.18
C THR A 68 -27.78 5.84 6.73
N LEU A 69 -28.04 6.54 5.63
CA LEU A 69 -27.27 7.73 5.30
C LEU A 69 -27.72 8.80 6.29
N GLY A 70 -26.93 8.99 7.36
CA GLY A 70 -27.11 10.09 8.30
C GLY A 70 -27.09 11.42 7.53
N GLY A 71 -27.87 12.41 7.97
CA GLY A 71 -28.10 13.63 7.19
C GLY A 71 -26.81 14.25 6.66
N PHE A 72 -26.77 14.47 5.35
CA PHE A 72 -25.61 14.97 4.62
C PHE A 72 -26.03 16.02 3.59
N ASP A 73 -25.23 17.07 3.46
CA ASP A 73 -25.28 18.02 2.35
C ASP A 73 -24.18 17.62 1.34
N GLY A 74 -24.54 17.38 0.08
CA GLY A 74 -23.59 16.97 -0.97
C GLY A 74 -23.93 15.63 -1.64
N GLU A 75 -22.94 15.03 -2.28
CA GLU A 75 -23.07 13.75 -3.00
C GLU A 75 -22.46 12.61 -2.17
N ARG A 76 -23.11 11.44 -2.16
CA ARG A 76 -22.59 10.20 -1.58
C ARG A 76 -22.68 9.07 -2.58
N CYS A 77 -21.79 8.08 -2.47
CA CYS A 77 -21.74 6.95 -3.39
C CYS A 77 -21.75 5.62 -2.63
N LEU A 78 -22.61 4.69 -3.03
CA LEU A 78 -22.58 3.29 -2.59
C LEU A 78 -22.09 2.42 -3.74
N SER A 79 -21.12 1.53 -3.49
CA SER A 79 -20.55 0.65 -4.49
C SER A 79 -20.87 -0.81 -4.19
N PHE A 80 -21.34 -1.52 -5.21
CA PHE A 80 -21.63 -2.96 -5.17
C PHE A 80 -20.72 -3.65 -6.18
N SER A 81 -19.72 -4.39 -5.71
CA SER A 81 -18.80 -5.14 -6.56
C SER A 81 -19.28 -6.57 -6.71
N VAL A 82 -19.42 -7.06 -7.94
CA VAL A 82 -19.93 -8.40 -8.27
C VAL A 82 -18.90 -9.13 -9.13
N THR A 83 -18.50 -10.34 -8.73
CA THR A 83 -17.51 -11.17 -9.42
C THR A 83 -18.08 -12.54 -9.76
N ALA A 84 -17.88 -12.99 -10.99
CA ALA A 84 -18.28 -14.30 -11.47
C ALA A 84 -17.43 -15.39 -10.83
N ASN A 85 -18.04 -16.51 -10.43
CA ASN A 85 -17.31 -17.69 -10.03
C ASN A 85 -16.68 -18.39 -11.25
N GLU A 86 -15.69 -19.24 -11.02
CA GLU A 86 -14.91 -19.89 -12.06
C GLU A 86 -15.79 -20.62 -13.08
N GLY A 87 -15.49 -20.47 -14.38
CA GLY A 87 -16.26 -21.07 -15.48
C GLY A 87 -17.49 -20.27 -15.95
N TYR A 88 -17.89 -19.21 -15.25
CA TYR A 88 -19.06 -18.40 -15.61
C TYR A 88 -18.70 -17.00 -16.10
N VAL A 89 -19.64 -16.37 -16.79
CA VAL A 89 -19.66 -14.95 -17.13
C VAL A 89 -21.04 -14.36 -16.85
N LEU A 90 -21.07 -13.09 -16.44
CA LEU A 90 -22.24 -12.40 -15.94
C LEU A 90 -22.80 -11.39 -16.94
N ARG A 91 -24.08 -11.11 -16.76
CA ARG A 91 -24.87 -10.11 -17.46
C ARG A 91 -25.83 -9.46 -16.47
N PRO A 92 -25.59 -8.20 -16.06
CA PRO A 92 -26.54 -7.46 -15.24
C PRO A 92 -27.77 -7.10 -16.07
N GLU A 93 -28.97 -7.36 -15.55
CA GLU A 93 -30.24 -7.11 -16.26
C GLU A 93 -30.99 -5.94 -15.64
N THR A 94 -31.41 -6.05 -14.39
CA THR A 94 -32.14 -4.99 -13.70
C THR A 94 -31.56 -4.76 -12.31
N PHE A 95 -31.65 -3.51 -11.83
CA PHE A 95 -31.22 -3.11 -10.50
C PHE A 95 -32.34 -2.33 -9.83
N ALA A 96 -32.79 -2.78 -8.67
CA ALA A 96 -33.83 -2.12 -7.90
C ALA A 96 -33.34 -1.76 -6.49
N PHE A 97 -33.76 -0.59 -6.03
CA PHE A 97 -33.47 -0.08 -4.70
C PHE A 97 -34.69 0.64 -4.12
N GLU A 98 -34.77 0.73 -2.80
CA GLU A 98 -35.76 1.52 -2.09
C GLU A 98 -35.09 2.78 -1.51
N LEU A 99 -35.72 3.94 -1.72
CA LEU A 99 -35.34 5.20 -1.12
C LEU A 99 -36.42 5.61 -0.12
N GLY A 100 -36.03 5.91 1.12
CA GLY A 100 -36.90 6.46 2.15
C GLY A 100 -36.28 7.65 2.87
N GLY A 101 -37.09 8.46 3.55
CA GLY A 101 -36.61 9.58 4.36
C GLY A 101 -37.36 9.69 5.69
N SER A 102 -36.71 10.14 6.76
CA SER A 102 -37.39 10.52 8.00
C SER A 102 -37.08 11.94 8.46
N ARG A 103 -38.10 12.55 9.08
CA ARG A 103 -38.11 13.85 9.78
C ARG A 103 -37.27 14.95 9.13
N SER A 104 -37.91 15.75 8.27
CA SER A 104 -37.51 17.14 8.06
C SER A 104 -38.67 17.97 7.56
N SER A 105 -38.69 19.25 7.94
CA SER A 105 -39.54 20.26 7.33
C SER A 105 -38.76 20.84 6.14
N GLY A 106 -38.95 20.29 4.95
CA GLY A 106 -38.34 20.79 3.71
C GLY A 106 -38.51 19.84 2.52
N SER A 107 -38.57 20.40 1.31
CA SER A 107 -38.54 19.64 0.05
C SER A 107 -37.09 19.32 -0.29
N HIS A 108 -36.73 18.04 -0.26
CA HIS A 108 -35.41 17.54 -0.66
C HIS A 108 -35.44 17.13 -2.12
N GLU A 109 -34.38 17.37 -2.87
CA GLU A 109 -34.21 16.81 -4.21
C GLU A 109 -33.10 15.76 -4.15
N VAL A 110 -33.46 14.50 -4.36
CA VAL A 110 -32.51 13.37 -4.36
C VAL A 110 -32.33 12.83 -5.76
N THR A 111 -31.14 12.98 -6.34
CA THR A 111 -30.79 12.36 -7.63
C THR A 111 -30.07 11.05 -7.39
N VAL A 112 -30.56 9.98 -8.04
CA VAL A 112 -29.93 8.66 -7.97
C VAL A 112 -29.40 8.22 -9.33
N GLN A 113 -28.10 7.95 -9.41
CA GLN A 113 -27.43 7.48 -10.63
C GLN A 113 -26.78 6.11 -10.39
N ALA A 114 -27.16 5.11 -11.20
CA ALA A 114 -26.52 3.79 -11.20
C ALA A 114 -25.48 3.72 -12.34
N VAL A 115 -24.22 3.41 -12.01
CA VAL A 115 -23.12 3.29 -12.98
C VAL A 115 -22.54 1.89 -12.95
N VAL A 116 -22.55 1.19 -14.08
CA VAL A 116 -21.88 -0.12 -14.23
C VAL A 116 -20.44 0.07 -14.71
N ARG A 117 -19.45 -0.39 -13.93
CA ARG A 117 -18.03 -0.42 -14.31
C ARG A 117 -17.56 -1.85 -14.49
N THR A 118 -16.79 -2.15 -15.52
CA THR A 118 -16.27 -3.50 -15.80
C THR A 118 -14.77 -3.53 -15.52
N GLY A 119 -14.32 -4.40 -14.62
CA GLY A 119 -12.99 -4.27 -13.99
C GLY A 119 -11.78 -4.87 -14.71
N LEU A 120 -11.85 -5.36 -15.96
CA LEU A 120 -10.73 -6.08 -16.59
C LEU A 120 -10.59 -5.83 -18.11
N ASP A 121 -9.32 -5.88 -18.55
CA ASP A 121 -8.70 -5.74 -19.88
C ASP A 121 -9.64 -5.66 -21.10
N SER A 122 -9.64 -4.50 -21.77
CA SER A 122 -10.49 -4.11 -22.90
C SER A 122 -10.16 -4.78 -24.22
N ALA A 123 -9.09 -5.58 -24.30
CA ALA A 123 -8.60 -6.15 -25.56
C ALA A 123 -9.61 -7.07 -26.26
N ASN A 124 -10.68 -7.56 -25.58
CA ASN A 124 -11.66 -8.47 -26.18
C ASN A 124 -13.15 -8.15 -25.93
N LEU A 125 -13.49 -7.06 -25.24
CA LEU A 125 -14.90 -6.67 -25.01
C LEU A 125 -15.07 -5.15 -25.21
N LYS A 126 -15.74 -4.75 -26.31
CA LYS A 126 -16.06 -3.35 -26.67
C LYS A 126 -17.16 -2.74 -25.78
N LEU A 127 -17.03 -2.83 -24.46
CA LEU A 127 -18.07 -2.37 -23.53
C LEU A 127 -17.64 -1.08 -22.81
N LYS A 128 -18.36 0.01 -23.05
CA LYS A 128 -18.17 1.29 -22.33
C LYS A 128 -18.97 1.31 -21.03
N PRO A 129 -18.46 1.90 -19.93
CA PRO A 129 -19.25 2.20 -18.74
C PRO A 129 -20.53 2.95 -19.11
N GLY A 130 -21.64 2.61 -18.46
CA GLY A 130 -22.94 3.24 -18.71
C GLY A 130 -23.59 3.68 -17.42
N SER A 131 -24.16 4.87 -17.46
CA SER A 131 -24.92 5.48 -16.38
C SER A 131 -26.41 5.47 -16.70
N VAL A 132 -27.23 5.15 -15.72
CA VAL A 132 -28.69 5.32 -15.79
C VAL A 132 -29.12 6.24 -14.65
N THR A 133 -29.76 7.36 -14.98
CA THR A 133 -30.41 8.24 -14.01
C THR A 133 -31.79 7.68 -13.71
N VAL A 134 -32.05 7.33 -12.45
CA VAL A 134 -33.21 6.50 -12.11
C VAL A 134 -34.38 7.33 -11.58
N ALA A 135 -34.13 8.43 -10.84
CA ALA A 135 -35.19 9.34 -10.37
C ALA A 135 -34.65 10.66 -9.79
N SER A 136 -35.54 11.66 -9.73
CA SER A 136 -35.50 12.80 -8.80
C SER A 136 -36.75 12.72 -7.92
N HIS A 137 -36.62 12.76 -6.59
CA HIS A 137 -37.75 12.59 -5.66
C HIS A 137 -37.76 13.62 -4.53
N SER A 138 -38.97 14.08 -4.17
CA SER A 138 -39.23 15.02 -3.07
C SER A 138 -40.00 14.36 -1.94
N PHE A 139 -39.46 14.42 -0.72
CA PHE A 139 -40.11 13.89 0.48
C PHE A 139 -40.85 14.98 1.24
N ASN A 140 -42.09 14.70 1.69
CA ASN A 140 -42.85 15.53 2.65
C ASN A 140 -43.68 14.60 3.55
N GLY A 141 -43.26 14.31 4.79
CA GLY A 141 -44.03 13.42 5.67
C GLY A 141 -43.40 13.09 7.03
N VAL A 142 -44.23 12.59 7.96
CA VAL A 142 -43.88 12.30 9.37
C VAL A 142 -43.38 10.85 9.58
N GLU A 143 -43.66 9.94 8.64
CA GLU A 143 -43.21 8.53 8.67
C GLU A 143 -42.32 8.19 7.46
N PRO A 144 -41.37 7.24 7.61
CA PRO A 144 -40.53 6.79 6.50
C PRO A 144 -41.38 6.05 5.46
N THR A 145 -41.67 6.73 4.36
CA THR A 145 -42.24 6.11 3.17
C THR A 145 -41.08 5.68 2.27
N PHE A 146 -41.01 4.38 1.99
CA PHE A 146 -40.05 3.82 1.06
C PHE A 146 -40.67 3.74 -0.33
N THR A 147 -39.99 4.34 -1.31
CA THR A 147 -40.36 4.21 -2.72
C THR A 147 -39.35 3.31 -3.40
N ARG A 148 -39.82 2.24 -4.05
CA ARG A 148 -39.01 1.34 -4.84
C ARG A 148 -38.76 1.94 -6.23
N TYR A 149 -37.51 1.91 -6.65
CA TYR A 149 -37.04 2.34 -7.96
C TYR A 149 -36.37 1.16 -8.65
N THR A 150 -36.56 1.05 -9.96
CA THR A 150 -35.94 0.01 -10.79
C THR A 150 -35.26 0.66 -11.98
N ALA A 151 -34.02 0.29 -12.23
CA ALA A 151 -33.23 0.67 -13.39
C ALA A 151 -33.02 -0.57 -14.27
N ASP A 152 -33.33 -0.44 -15.57
CA ASP A 152 -32.86 -1.38 -16.58
C ASP A 152 -31.39 -1.04 -16.87
N LEU A 153 -30.49 -1.98 -16.57
CA LEU A 153 -29.06 -1.79 -16.79
C LEU A 153 -28.67 -2.06 -18.26
N GLY A 154 -29.64 -2.35 -19.13
CA GLY A 154 -29.43 -2.59 -20.54
C GLY A 154 -28.74 -3.93 -20.74
N ALA A 155 -29.40 -5.03 -20.40
CA ALA A 155 -28.82 -6.38 -20.49
C ALA A 155 -28.13 -6.64 -21.86
N ALA A 156 -28.64 -6.10 -22.97
CA ALA A 156 -28.03 -6.23 -24.28
C ALA A 156 -26.61 -5.63 -24.37
N ARG A 157 -26.32 -4.60 -23.56
CA ARG A 157 -25.07 -3.87 -23.46
C ARG A 157 -24.00 -4.60 -22.67
N TYR A 158 -24.36 -5.39 -21.64
CA TYR A 158 -23.38 -5.99 -20.73
C TYR A 158 -23.41 -7.51 -20.80
N GLN A 159 -22.54 -8.11 -21.60
CA GLN A 159 -22.45 -9.57 -21.74
C GLN A 159 -21.01 -10.04 -21.52
N GLY A 160 -20.84 -11.20 -20.90
CA GLY A 160 -19.52 -11.83 -20.80
C GLY A 160 -18.65 -11.33 -19.64
N LEU A 161 -19.24 -10.67 -18.64
CA LEU A 161 -18.48 -10.01 -17.58
C LEU A 161 -17.91 -11.00 -16.56
N LYS A 162 -16.62 -10.88 -16.26
CA LYS A 162 -15.98 -11.62 -15.14
C LYS A 162 -16.15 -10.91 -13.81
N SER A 163 -16.24 -9.59 -13.84
CA SER A 163 -16.60 -8.77 -12.68
C SER A 163 -17.18 -7.43 -13.15
N PHE A 164 -18.00 -6.82 -12.31
CA PHE A 164 -18.46 -5.44 -12.50
C PHE A 164 -18.82 -4.78 -11.17
N ASP A 165 -18.76 -3.45 -11.13
CA ASP A 165 -19.25 -2.64 -10.02
C ASP A 165 -20.52 -1.90 -10.43
N ILE A 166 -21.51 -1.84 -9.53
CA ILE A 166 -22.63 -0.89 -9.61
C ILE A 166 -22.38 0.19 -8.58
N ARG A 167 -22.24 1.45 -9.03
CA ARG A 167 -22.16 2.61 -8.14
C ARG A 167 -23.46 3.37 -8.13
N VAL A 168 -23.99 3.65 -6.95
CA VAL A 168 -25.21 4.42 -6.72
C VAL A 168 -24.84 5.76 -6.09
N TYR A 169 -24.93 6.83 -6.86
CA TYR A 169 -24.70 8.19 -6.38
C TYR A 169 -26.01 8.78 -5.87
N VAL A 170 -25.96 9.50 -4.74
CA VAL A 170 -27.09 10.14 -4.09
C VAL A 170 -26.68 11.58 -3.76
N SER A 171 -27.32 12.57 -4.37
CA SER A 171 -27.09 13.99 -4.07
C SER A 171 -28.28 14.62 -3.35
N SER A 172 -28.05 15.38 -2.26
CA SER A 172 -29.11 16.12 -1.55
C SER A 172 -28.82 17.63 -1.50
N LYS A 173 -29.86 18.46 -1.66
CA LYS A 173 -29.82 19.91 -1.46
C LYS A 173 -30.66 20.30 -0.23
N SER A 174 -29.99 20.70 0.84
CA SER A 174 -30.49 21.30 2.10
C SER A 174 -30.82 20.35 3.26
N GLY A 175 -30.11 20.50 4.38
CA GLY A 175 -30.64 20.35 5.74
C GLY A 175 -30.91 18.93 6.26
N SER A 176 -30.36 18.65 7.45
CA SER A 176 -30.36 17.38 8.20
C SER A 176 -31.65 16.54 8.08
N SER A 177 -31.62 15.55 7.18
CA SER A 177 -32.66 14.52 7.03
C SER A 177 -32.00 13.14 7.01
N GLN A 178 -32.54 12.16 7.73
CA GLN A 178 -32.03 10.79 7.58
C GLN A 178 -32.59 10.19 6.29
N ILE A 179 -31.72 9.90 5.33
CA ILE A 179 -32.07 9.24 4.07
C ILE A 179 -31.73 7.75 4.23
N TYR A 180 -32.69 6.89 3.93
CA TYR A 180 -32.51 5.45 3.90
C TYR A 180 -32.40 5.01 2.45
N LEU A 181 -31.29 4.35 2.10
CA LEU A 181 -31.16 3.67 0.82
C LEU A 181 -31.00 2.17 1.10
N ARG A 182 -31.88 1.38 0.51
CA ARG A 182 -31.87 -0.07 0.65
C ARG A 182 -31.73 -0.70 -0.73
N LEU A 183 -30.84 -1.68 -0.85
CA LEU A 183 -30.79 -2.52 -2.04
C LEU A 183 -31.98 -3.48 -2.01
N ASP A 184 -32.83 -3.42 -3.02
CA ASP A 184 -34.03 -4.25 -3.05
C ASP A 184 -33.78 -5.52 -3.88
N SER A 185 -33.34 -5.40 -5.13
CA SER A 185 -32.98 -6.56 -5.95
C SER A 185 -31.92 -6.23 -7.01
N LEU A 186 -31.12 -7.22 -7.39
CA LEU A 186 -30.22 -7.16 -8.54
C LEU A 186 -30.44 -8.44 -9.36
N GLU A 187 -30.97 -8.30 -10.56
CA GLU A 187 -31.18 -9.42 -11.48
C GLU A 187 -29.94 -9.61 -12.35
N LEU A 188 -29.40 -10.83 -12.31
CA LEU A 188 -28.21 -11.24 -13.05
C LEU A 188 -28.54 -12.48 -13.87
N SER A 189 -28.10 -12.52 -15.12
CA SER A 189 -28.03 -13.75 -15.89
C SER A 189 -26.58 -14.18 -16.09
N GLY A 190 -26.36 -15.50 -16.19
CA GLY A 190 -25.03 -16.09 -16.31
C GLY A 190 -24.97 -17.11 -17.45
N THR A 191 -23.82 -17.18 -18.13
CA THR A 191 -23.53 -18.23 -19.11
C THR A 191 -22.13 -18.80 -18.89
N VAL A 192 -21.83 -19.97 -19.45
CA VAL A 192 -20.50 -20.58 -19.38
C VAL A 192 -19.52 -19.74 -20.22
N ALA A 193 -18.31 -19.52 -19.69
CA ALA A 193 -17.31 -18.64 -20.29
C ALA A 193 -16.90 -19.07 -21.73
N PRO A 194 -16.61 -18.12 -22.64
CA PRO A 194 -16.19 -18.43 -24.01
C PRO A 194 -14.86 -19.23 -24.03
N GLY A 195 -14.84 -20.37 -24.73
CA GLY A 195 -13.69 -21.29 -24.79
C GLY A 195 -14.04 -22.75 -25.15
N THR A 196 -15.33 -23.10 -25.13
CA THR A 196 -15.86 -24.37 -25.67
C THR A 196 -16.26 -24.21 -27.15
N PRO A 197 -16.09 -25.22 -28.04
CA PRO A 197 -16.13 -25.03 -29.50
C PRO A 197 -17.51 -24.60 -30.06
N ARG A 198 -17.51 -23.73 -31.09
CA ARG A 198 -18.69 -23.13 -31.78
C ARG A 198 -19.10 -23.85 -33.08
N PRO A 199 -20.32 -23.56 -33.61
CA PRO A 199 -20.40 -23.08 -35.01
C PRO A 199 -21.27 -21.83 -35.25
N ALA A 200 -21.07 -21.23 -36.42
CA ALA A 200 -21.33 -19.83 -36.83
C ALA A 200 -22.76 -19.47 -37.28
N ALA A 201 -23.09 -18.16 -37.26
CA ALA A 201 -24.00 -17.47 -38.20
C ALA A 201 -23.89 -15.93 -38.09
N ILE A 202 -24.13 -15.24 -39.22
CA ILE A 202 -23.98 -13.79 -39.50
C ILE A 202 -25.36 -13.09 -39.49
N LEU A 203 -25.36 -11.74 -39.31
CA LEU A 203 -26.28 -10.66 -39.81
C LEU A 203 -27.01 -9.83 -38.72
N PRO A 204 -27.54 -8.61 -39.01
CA PRO A 204 -27.19 -7.56 -40.01
C PRO A 204 -27.10 -6.12 -39.42
N GLU A 205 -26.70 -5.16 -40.27
CA GLU A 205 -26.76 -3.69 -40.06
C GLU A 205 -28.19 -3.18 -39.78
N GLN A 206 -28.37 -2.48 -38.65
CA GLN A 206 -29.43 -1.47 -38.48
C GLN A 206 -28.85 -0.22 -37.82
N THR A 207 -28.93 0.88 -38.59
CA THR A 207 -28.97 2.31 -38.24
C THR A 207 -27.96 2.85 -37.23
N ARG A 208 -26.76 3.14 -37.75
CA ARG A 208 -25.70 3.98 -37.15
C ARG A 208 -26.18 5.39 -36.73
N GLU A 209 -27.33 5.86 -37.24
CA GLU A 209 -27.92 7.16 -36.92
C GLU A 209 -28.72 7.21 -35.60
N GLU A 210 -29.20 6.09 -35.08
CA GLU A 210 -29.94 6.07 -33.79
C GLU A 210 -28.98 5.95 -32.58
N LEU A 211 -27.75 5.48 -32.81
CA LEU A 211 -26.72 5.39 -31.78
C LEU A 211 -26.06 6.75 -31.49
N ASP A 212 -25.90 7.60 -32.52
CA ASP A 212 -25.26 8.91 -32.41
C ASP A 212 -26.11 9.94 -31.65
N ALA A 213 -27.43 9.78 -31.58
CA ALA A 213 -28.31 10.68 -30.83
C ALA A 213 -28.31 10.41 -29.31
N SER A 214 -27.86 9.22 -28.88
CA SER A 214 -27.79 8.84 -27.45
C SER A 214 -26.46 9.21 -26.76
N LEU A 215 -25.54 9.85 -27.49
CA LEU A 215 -24.21 10.26 -27.02
C LEU A 215 -24.15 11.71 -26.49
N ASN A 216 -25.30 12.38 -26.33
CA ASN A 216 -25.40 13.78 -25.88
C ASN A 216 -25.79 13.94 -24.40
N GLU A 217 -25.48 12.96 -23.55
CA GLU A 217 -25.44 13.17 -22.09
C GLU A 217 -24.06 13.73 -21.70
N PRO A 218 -23.96 14.80 -20.88
CA PRO A 218 -22.67 15.38 -20.52
C PRO A 218 -21.78 14.37 -19.77
N ASP A 219 -20.64 14.04 -20.38
CA ASP A 219 -19.62 13.10 -19.92
C ASP A 219 -19.00 13.49 -18.55
N LEU A 220 -19.19 12.63 -17.54
CA LEU A 220 -18.73 12.83 -16.15
C LEU A 220 -17.31 12.30 -15.83
N ILE A 221 -16.61 11.61 -16.74
CA ILE A 221 -15.36 10.90 -16.40
C ILE A 221 -14.13 11.77 -16.73
N LEU A 222 -13.59 12.43 -15.71
CA LEU A 222 -12.20 12.93 -15.65
C LEU A 222 -11.67 12.62 -14.24
N THR A 223 -10.64 11.77 -14.15
CA THR A 223 -9.99 11.39 -12.90
C THR A 223 -8.48 11.57 -13.00
N LEU A 224 -7.84 11.61 -11.84
CA LEU A 224 -6.39 11.68 -11.69
C LEU A 224 -5.89 10.48 -10.90
N ALA A 225 -4.64 10.12 -11.12
CA ALA A 225 -3.97 9.09 -10.36
C ALA A 225 -3.92 9.39 -8.84
N PRO A 226 -3.75 8.38 -7.98
CA PRO A 226 -4.03 8.48 -6.55
C PRO A 226 -3.35 9.61 -5.77
N LEU A 227 -2.11 9.96 -6.15
CA LEU A 227 -1.28 10.95 -5.45
C LEU A 227 -1.60 12.40 -5.83
N PHE A 228 -2.32 12.63 -6.94
CA PHE A 228 -2.78 13.95 -7.35
C PHE A 228 -4.05 14.32 -6.57
N ARG A 229 -3.85 14.87 -5.38
CA ARG A 229 -4.89 15.34 -4.46
C ARG A 229 -4.52 16.73 -3.94
N ASP A 230 -5.45 17.35 -3.21
CA ASP A 230 -5.14 18.54 -2.42
C ASP A 230 -3.94 18.29 -1.50
N ASN A 231 -3.16 19.35 -1.27
CA ASN A 231 -1.95 19.35 -0.46
C ASN A 231 -0.81 18.48 -1.00
N ALA A 232 -0.87 17.99 -2.24
CA ALA A 232 0.18 17.17 -2.82
C ALA A 232 1.54 17.89 -2.87
N VAL A 233 2.61 17.08 -2.80
CA VAL A 233 3.98 17.53 -3.07
C VAL A 233 4.42 16.89 -4.40
N LEU A 234 4.75 17.71 -5.38
CA LEU A 234 5.30 17.27 -6.67
C LEU A 234 6.83 17.28 -6.62
N GLN A 235 7.48 16.31 -7.26
CA GLN A 235 8.94 16.23 -7.34
C GLN A 235 9.52 17.38 -8.18
N ARG A 236 10.53 18.07 -7.67
CA ARG A 236 11.26 19.11 -8.39
C ARG A 236 12.37 18.51 -9.27
N GLY A 237 12.82 19.28 -10.26
CA GLY A 237 14.03 18.98 -11.03
C GLY A 237 13.94 17.75 -11.95
N GLN A 238 12.78 17.12 -12.06
CA GLN A 238 12.54 15.97 -12.93
C GLN A 238 11.26 16.18 -13.75
N PRO A 239 11.15 15.63 -14.97
CA PRO A 239 9.88 15.59 -15.69
C PRO A 239 8.81 14.93 -14.82
N LEU A 240 7.59 15.44 -14.88
CA LEU A 240 6.49 15.02 -14.02
C LEU A 240 5.37 14.39 -14.86
N PRO A 241 5.28 13.05 -14.95
CA PRO A 241 4.13 12.38 -15.51
C PRO A 241 2.89 12.67 -14.67
N VAL A 242 1.82 13.08 -15.34
CA VAL A 242 0.49 13.29 -14.78
C VAL A 242 -0.46 12.43 -15.60
N TRP A 243 -1.25 11.59 -14.94
CA TRP A 243 -2.09 10.63 -15.63
C TRP A 243 -3.40 10.39 -14.90
N GLY A 244 -4.33 9.74 -15.60
CA GLY A 244 -5.63 9.37 -15.07
C GLY A 244 -6.53 8.78 -16.14
N LEU A 245 -7.83 8.89 -15.93
CA LEU A 245 -8.84 8.46 -16.89
C LEU A 245 -9.64 9.67 -17.40
N ALA A 246 -9.99 9.63 -18.68
CA ALA A 246 -10.90 10.55 -19.32
C ALA A 246 -11.69 9.80 -20.40
N ARG A 247 -12.62 10.47 -21.07
CA ARG A 247 -13.32 9.87 -22.22
C ARG A 247 -12.32 9.48 -23.30
N PRO A 248 -12.38 8.25 -23.88
CA PRO A 248 -11.54 7.88 -25.01
C PRO A 248 -11.55 8.91 -26.14
N GLY A 249 -10.37 9.27 -26.64
CA GLY A 249 -10.17 10.28 -27.68
C GLY A 249 -10.36 11.74 -27.23
N SER A 250 -10.72 12.01 -25.97
CA SER A 250 -10.83 13.38 -25.47
C SER A 250 -9.46 14.02 -25.23
N GLY A 251 -9.38 15.33 -25.49
CA GLY A 251 -8.23 16.14 -25.10
C GLY A 251 -8.24 16.42 -23.61
N VAL A 252 -7.09 16.32 -22.98
CA VAL A 252 -6.85 16.67 -21.57
C VAL A 252 -5.74 17.71 -21.52
N VAL A 253 -5.99 18.80 -20.80
CA VAL A 253 -5.02 19.86 -20.52
C VAL A 253 -4.67 19.81 -19.04
N VAL A 254 -3.38 19.78 -18.73
CA VAL A 254 -2.84 19.88 -17.38
C VAL A 254 -2.11 21.21 -17.25
N SER A 255 -2.49 22.00 -16.26
CA SER A 255 -1.97 23.34 -16.01
C SER A 255 -1.47 23.47 -14.57
N PHE A 256 -0.21 23.83 -14.40
CA PHE A 256 0.38 24.08 -13.08
C PHE A 256 1.59 25.00 -13.16
N ALA A 257 1.69 25.94 -12.21
CA ALA A 257 2.85 26.85 -12.06
C ALA A 257 3.23 27.61 -13.36
N GLY A 258 2.25 27.96 -14.20
CA GLY A 258 2.48 28.66 -15.47
C GLY A 258 2.90 27.76 -16.63
N HIS A 259 2.92 26.43 -16.42
CA HIS A 259 3.18 25.44 -17.45
C HIS A 259 1.89 24.71 -17.82
N ASP A 260 1.66 24.58 -19.13
CA ASP A 260 0.58 23.78 -19.69
C ASP A 260 1.16 22.61 -20.49
N THR A 261 0.54 21.45 -20.35
CA THR A 261 0.82 20.26 -21.17
C THR A 261 -0.49 19.59 -21.54
N THR A 262 -0.49 18.84 -22.64
CA THR A 262 -1.72 18.23 -23.18
C THR A 262 -1.53 16.76 -23.46
N ALA A 263 -2.59 15.98 -23.31
CA ALA A 263 -2.66 14.59 -23.72
C ALA A 263 -3.99 14.30 -24.42
N THR A 264 -4.04 13.17 -25.11
CA THR A 264 -5.28 12.59 -25.62
C THR A 264 -5.49 11.26 -24.93
N ALA A 265 -6.69 11.03 -24.41
CA ALA A 265 -7.02 9.74 -23.82
C ALA A 265 -7.06 8.65 -24.90
N ASP A 266 -6.46 7.50 -24.62
CA ASP A 266 -6.44 6.35 -25.52
C ASP A 266 -7.82 5.65 -25.64
N GLU A 267 -7.88 4.53 -26.34
CA GLU A 267 -9.11 3.77 -26.55
C GLU A 267 -9.73 3.25 -25.23
N ASP A 268 -8.90 3.08 -24.19
CA ASP A 268 -9.29 2.65 -22.84
C ASP A 268 -9.60 3.82 -21.91
N GLY A 269 -9.44 5.05 -22.41
CA GLY A 269 -9.64 6.28 -21.66
C GLY A 269 -8.44 6.67 -20.80
N ARG A 270 -7.31 5.96 -20.86
CA ARG A 270 -6.10 6.34 -20.13
C ARG A 270 -5.44 7.53 -20.84
N TRP A 271 -5.02 8.51 -20.08
CA TRP A 271 -4.25 9.64 -20.60
C TRP A 271 -3.04 9.87 -19.72
N GLN A 272 -1.96 10.34 -20.32
CA GLN A 272 -0.76 10.78 -19.61
C GLN A 272 -0.19 12.01 -20.32
N ALA A 273 0.03 13.07 -19.56
CA ALA A 273 0.75 14.26 -19.98
C ALA A 273 2.00 14.43 -19.11
N THR A 274 3.04 15.09 -19.61
CA THR A 274 4.26 15.33 -18.84
C THR A 274 4.49 16.82 -18.69
N LEU A 275 4.52 17.28 -17.44
CA LEU A 275 4.98 18.63 -17.12
C LEU A 275 6.52 18.66 -17.18
N PRO A 276 7.12 19.79 -17.58
CA PRO A 276 8.57 19.95 -17.57
C PRO A 276 9.10 19.89 -16.12
N PRO A 277 10.42 19.67 -15.93
CA PRO A 277 11.05 19.86 -14.64
C PRO A 277 10.68 21.19 -14.00
N LEU A 278 10.17 21.14 -12.77
CA LEU A 278 9.75 22.31 -12.01
C LEU A 278 10.81 22.69 -10.98
N GLU A 279 10.94 23.99 -10.73
CA GLU A 279 11.73 24.52 -9.62
C GLU A 279 11.01 24.29 -8.27
N GLY A 280 11.79 24.11 -7.20
CA GLY A 280 11.23 23.97 -5.86
C GLY A 280 10.48 25.22 -5.40
N SER A 281 9.31 25.06 -4.81
CA SER A 281 8.45 26.15 -4.35
C SER A 281 7.64 25.73 -3.13
N SER A 282 7.72 26.53 -2.06
CA SER A 282 6.88 26.42 -0.86
C SER A 282 5.53 27.13 -1.00
N GLU A 283 5.30 27.87 -2.08
CA GLU A 283 4.02 28.50 -2.37
C GLU A 283 3.03 27.44 -2.87
N GLY A 284 1.96 27.22 -2.12
CA GLY A 284 0.84 26.38 -2.52
C GLY A 284 0.09 26.99 -3.69
N ARG A 285 -0.10 26.22 -4.76
CA ARG A 285 -0.77 26.66 -5.99
C ARG A 285 -1.88 25.70 -6.39
N ASP A 286 -2.83 26.22 -7.15
CA ASP A 286 -3.86 25.40 -7.79
C ASP A 286 -3.23 24.57 -8.92
N PHE A 287 -3.52 23.27 -8.93
CA PHE A 287 -3.19 22.34 -10.01
C PHE A 287 -4.46 21.97 -10.74
N THR A 288 -4.55 22.34 -12.02
CA THR A 288 -5.78 22.21 -12.79
C THR A 288 -5.63 21.16 -13.88
N VAL A 289 -6.60 20.26 -13.98
CA VAL A 289 -6.75 19.33 -15.10
C VAL A 289 -8.12 19.49 -15.72
N ARG A 290 -8.16 19.70 -17.02
CA ARG A 290 -9.37 20.05 -17.76
C ARG A 290 -9.51 19.18 -18.99
N SER A 291 -10.72 18.67 -19.21
CA SER A 291 -11.19 18.12 -20.48
C SER A 291 -12.20 19.08 -21.12
N ASP A 292 -12.75 18.70 -22.28
CA ASP A 292 -13.80 19.50 -22.94
C ASP A 292 -15.08 19.65 -22.08
N THR A 293 -15.31 18.75 -21.12
CA THR A 293 -16.57 18.67 -20.37
C THR A 293 -16.41 18.83 -18.85
N ARG A 294 -15.19 18.75 -18.32
CA ARG A 294 -14.95 18.76 -16.87
C ARG A 294 -13.62 19.43 -16.52
N GLU A 295 -13.60 20.09 -15.37
CA GLU A 295 -12.39 20.62 -14.74
C GLU A 295 -12.24 20.03 -13.34
N VAL A 296 -11.02 19.67 -12.97
CA VAL A 296 -10.61 19.25 -11.63
C VAL A 296 -9.51 20.20 -11.17
N VAL A 297 -9.69 20.82 -10.01
CA VAL A 297 -8.72 21.74 -9.42
C VAL A 297 -8.29 21.18 -8.07
N LEU A 298 -7.00 20.89 -7.92
CA LEU A 298 -6.39 20.50 -6.65
C LEU A 298 -5.79 21.73 -5.97
N LYS A 299 -6.00 21.85 -4.67
CA LYS A 299 -5.60 23.01 -3.87
C LYS A 299 -4.31 22.78 -3.11
N ASP A 300 -3.57 23.86 -2.88
CA ASP A 300 -2.34 23.87 -2.08
C ASP A 300 -1.30 22.83 -2.55
N VAL A 301 -1.10 22.69 -3.87
CA VAL A 301 -0.04 21.82 -4.40
C VAL A 301 1.29 22.56 -4.38
N VAL A 302 2.32 21.93 -3.80
CA VAL A 302 3.67 22.49 -3.67
C VAL A 302 4.70 21.65 -4.44
N VAL A 303 5.89 22.20 -4.68
CA VAL A 303 6.97 21.53 -5.44
C VAL A 303 8.21 21.39 -4.57
N GLY A 304 8.71 20.17 -4.41
CA GLY A 304 9.81 19.87 -3.50
C GLY A 304 10.42 18.50 -3.76
N GLU A 305 10.88 17.83 -2.72
CA GLU A 305 11.39 16.45 -2.81
C GLU A 305 10.32 15.45 -2.41
N VAL A 306 10.18 14.36 -3.15
CA VAL A 306 9.24 13.28 -2.85
C VAL A 306 10.01 11.99 -2.62
N TRP A 307 9.79 11.34 -1.49
CA TRP A 307 10.43 10.07 -1.12
C TRP A 307 9.39 9.00 -0.81
N LEU A 308 9.59 7.80 -1.36
CA LEU A 308 8.76 6.64 -1.05
C LEU A 308 9.32 5.92 0.19
N CYS A 309 8.56 5.96 1.28
CA CYS A 309 8.84 5.21 2.51
C CYS A 309 8.15 3.84 2.45
N ALA A 310 8.92 2.80 2.15
CA ALA A 310 8.42 1.45 1.98
C ALA A 310 9.03 0.42 2.94
N GLY A 311 8.32 -0.68 3.15
CA GLY A 311 8.75 -1.80 3.98
C GLY A 311 7.74 -2.19 5.06
N GLN A 312 8.23 -2.71 6.18
CA GLN A 312 7.37 -3.34 7.19
C GLN A 312 7.17 -2.49 8.45
N SER A 313 7.01 -3.14 9.61
CA SER A 313 6.57 -2.56 10.89
C SER A 313 7.48 -1.45 11.39
N ASN A 314 8.80 -1.55 11.19
CA ASN A 314 9.72 -0.49 11.59
C ASN A 314 9.60 0.77 10.71
N MET A 315 9.30 0.63 9.41
CA MET A 315 8.93 1.77 8.55
C MET A 315 7.54 2.31 8.94
N ALA A 316 6.58 1.43 9.20
CA ALA A 316 5.22 1.78 9.57
C ALA A 316 5.09 2.39 10.98
N TRP A 317 6.16 2.41 11.76
CA TRP A 317 6.14 2.79 13.18
C TRP A 317 5.70 4.24 13.31
N PRO A 318 4.56 4.53 13.96
CA PRO A 318 4.02 5.87 13.97
C PRO A 318 4.75 6.75 14.99
N LEU A 319 4.81 8.05 14.75
CA LEU A 319 5.48 9.01 15.63
C LEU A 319 4.90 8.99 17.06
N LYS A 320 3.60 8.77 17.22
CA LYS A 320 2.94 8.62 18.54
C LYS A 320 3.41 7.42 19.36
N SER A 321 4.22 6.53 18.77
CA SER A 321 4.75 5.33 19.42
C SER A 321 6.26 5.38 19.66
N VAL A 322 6.91 6.53 19.47
CA VAL A 322 8.32 6.74 19.84
C VAL A 322 8.44 7.22 21.30
N PRO A 323 9.62 7.13 21.94
CA PRO A 323 9.86 7.75 23.23
C PRO A 323 9.57 9.26 23.19
N ASP A 324 9.05 9.82 24.29
CA ASP A 324 8.72 11.25 24.42
C ASP A 324 7.77 11.83 23.35
N ALA A 325 6.96 10.96 22.71
CA ALA A 325 6.10 11.31 21.59
C ALA A 325 5.19 12.53 21.82
N ASN A 326 4.65 12.70 23.04
CA ASN A 326 3.75 13.83 23.33
C ASN A 326 4.45 15.19 23.16
N ALA A 327 5.67 15.33 23.68
CA ALA A 327 6.43 16.57 23.57
C ALA A 327 6.89 16.80 22.11
N LEU A 328 7.32 15.72 21.45
CA LEU A 328 7.72 15.77 20.04
C LEU A 328 6.56 16.22 19.14
N ILE A 329 5.40 15.58 19.24
CA ILE A 329 4.20 15.89 18.44
C ILE A 329 3.72 17.32 18.72
N ALA A 330 3.73 17.76 19.99
CA ALA A 330 3.33 19.12 20.34
C ALA A 330 4.21 20.19 19.64
N GLY A 331 5.48 19.88 19.38
CA GLY A 331 6.42 20.74 18.64
C GLY A 331 6.47 20.51 17.13
N SER A 332 5.63 19.63 16.57
CA SER A 332 5.63 19.27 15.15
C SER A 332 4.72 20.17 14.32
N ASP A 333 5.14 21.41 14.06
CA ASP A 333 4.44 22.34 13.15
C ASP A 333 5.30 22.66 11.92
N TYR A 334 5.28 21.76 10.94
CA TYR A 334 6.14 21.80 9.76
C TYR A 334 5.32 21.56 8.50
N PRO A 335 4.44 22.49 8.09
CA PRO A 335 3.45 22.27 7.02
C PRO A 335 4.04 21.98 5.62
N LEU A 336 5.33 22.27 5.42
CA LEU A 336 6.09 21.92 4.22
C LEU A 336 6.61 20.46 4.23
N ILE A 337 6.45 19.73 5.33
CA ILE A 337 6.59 18.28 5.39
C ILE A 337 5.18 17.70 5.31
N ARG A 338 4.93 16.85 4.31
CA ARG A 338 3.61 16.27 4.06
C ARG A 338 3.72 14.76 3.86
N GLU A 339 2.78 14.00 4.39
CA GLU A 339 2.74 12.53 4.22
C GLU A 339 1.45 12.09 3.54
N PHE A 340 1.57 11.23 2.53
CA PHE A 340 0.49 10.44 1.98
C PHE A 340 0.60 9.00 2.51
N LYS A 341 -0.28 8.61 3.42
CA LYS A 341 -0.36 7.21 3.88
C LYS A 341 -1.18 6.38 2.90
N VAL A 342 -0.54 5.44 2.23
CA VAL A 342 -1.21 4.45 1.38
C VAL A 342 -1.95 3.45 2.28
N ARG A 343 -3.24 3.23 2.01
CA ARG A 343 -4.03 2.21 2.69
C ARG A 343 -3.44 0.83 2.43
N ASN A 344 -3.36 0.03 3.49
CA ASN A 344 -2.89 -1.34 3.39
C ASN A 344 -3.91 -2.20 2.65
N ILE A 345 -3.54 -2.65 1.46
CA ILE A 345 -4.34 -3.54 0.61
C ILE A 345 -3.42 -4.47 -0.17
N SER A 346 -3.86 -5.70 -0.36
CA SER A 346 -3.16 -6.71 -1.16
C SER A 346 -4.10 -7.14 -2.28
N LEU A 347 -3.61 -7.12 -3.52
CA LEU A 347 -4.38 -7.41 -4.72
C LEU A 347 -3.68 -8.51 -5.53
N GLU A 348 -4.45 -9.42 -6.11
CA GLU A 348 -3.89 -10.48 -6.96
C GLU A 348 -3.31 -9.91 -8.26
N GLU A 349 -3.88 -8.80 -8.76
CA GLU A 349 -3.44 -8.11 -9.98
C GLU A 349 -3.09 -6.64 -9.70
N PRO A 350 -2.16 -6.04 -10.46
CA PRO A 350 -1.79 -4.63 -10.32
C PRO A 350 -3.00 -3.69 -10.37
N GLY A 351 -3.22 -2.95 -9.29
CA GLY A 351 -4.27 -1.94 -9.21
C GLY A 351 -3.87 -0.64 -9.90
N THR A 352 -4.88 0.17 -10.27
CA THR A 352 -4.71 1.54 -10.78
C THR A 352 -5.12 2.61 -9.76
N GLU A 353 -5.65 2.20 -8.61
CA GLU A 353 -6.10 3.08 -7.53
C GLU A 353 -5.38 2.76 -6.23
N ALA A 354 -5.11 3.79 -5.44
CA ALA A 354 -4.62 3.69 -4.07
C ALA A 354 -5.41 4.68 -3.20
N GLU A 355 -5.79 4.23 -2.00
CA GLU A 355 -6.50 5.09 -1.05
C GLU A 355 -5.52 5.79 -0.12
N GLY A 356 -5.77 7.07 0.13
CA GLY A 356 -4.99 7.91 1.03
C GLY A 356 -5.30 9.39 0.82
N SER A 357 -4.68 10.23 1.63
CA SER A 357 -4.72 11.69 1.49
C SER A 357 -3.41 12.29 2.00
N TRP A 358 -3.01 13.43 1.43
CA TRP A 358 -1.87 14.19 1.92
C TRP A 358 -2.24 14.91 3.20
N ALA A 359 -1.51 14.62 4.27
CA ALA A 359 -1.58 15.34 5.52
C ALA A 359 -0.36 16.26 5.66
N LEU A 360 -0.59 17.53 6.01
CA LEU A 360 0.47 18.44 6.43
C LEU A 360 0.96 18.02 7.81
N CYS A 361 2.26 18.15 8.11
CA CYS A 361 2.80 17.88 9.44
C CYS A 361 2.39 18.99 10.41
N SER A 362 1.43 18.71 11.28
CA SER A 362 1.00 19.56 12.38
C SER A 362 0.90 18.74 13.68
N PRO A 363 0.74 19.36 14.86
CA PRO A 363 0.52 18.61 16.09
C PRO A 363 -0.70 17.67 16.07
N GLN A 364 -1.68 17.92 15.19
CA GLN A 364 -2.88 17.09 15.05
C GLN A 364 -2.65 15.85 14.18
N THR A 365 -1.73 15.92 13.23
CA THR A 365 -1.53 14.87 12.21
C THR A 365 -0.22 14.10 12.39
N ALA A 366 0.84 14.76 12.90
CA ALA A 366 2.19 14.23 12.98
C ALA A 366 2.28 12.92 13.77
N GLY A 367 1.41 12.72 14.76
CA GLY A 367 1.36 11.49 15.55
C GLY A 367 1.12 10.22 14.71
N SER A 368 0.50 10.33 13.54
CA SER A 368 0.24 9.19 12.64
C SER A 368 1.29 9.01 11.54
N PHE A 369 2.23 9.94 11.40
CA PHE A 369 3.28 9.86 10.37
C PHE A 369 4.23 8.69 10.67
N THR A 370 4.87 8.15 9.65
CA THR A 370 6.03 7.26 9.88
C THR A 370 7.09 8.02 10.67
N ALA A 371 7.53 7.46 11.79
CA ALA A 371 8.58 8.09 12.61
C ALA A 371 9.91 8.17 11.84
N VAL A 372 10.25 7.13 11.07
CA VAL A 372 11.46 7.10 10.24
C VAL A 372 11.39 8.18 9.16
N GLY A 373 10.28 8.23 8.42
CA GLY A 373 10.07 9.24 7.39
C GLY A 373 10.01 10.67 7.96
N TYR A 374 9.39 10.87 9.14
CA TYR A 374 9.36 12.15 9.82
C TYR A 374 10.76 12.68 10.13
N TYR A 375 11.61 11.89 10.81
CA TYR A 375 12.97 12.33 11.14
C TYR A 375 13.82 12.53 9.87
N PHE A 376 13.65 11.68 8.86
CA PHE A 376 14.27 11.87 7.55
C PHE A 376 13.89 13.21 6.92
N ALA A 377 12.59 13.50 6.83
CA ALA A 377 12.08 14.71 6.21
C ALA A 377 12.46 15.98 6.98
N ARG A 378 12.50 15.92 8.31
CA ARG A 378 12.95 17.03 9.16
C ARG A 378 14.39 17.42 8.85
N GLU A 379 15.29 16.44 8.79
CA GLU A 379 16.70 16.66 8.46
C GLU A 379 16.89 17.14 7.03
N LEU A 380 16.17 16.54 6.08
CA LEU A 380 16.32 16.86 4.67
C LEU A 380 15.74 18.23 4.32
N GLN A 381 14.54 18.55 4.81
CA GLN A 381 13.89 19.84 4.60
C GLN A 381 14.71 20.98 5.20
N ALA A 382 15.30 20.78 6.39
CA ALA A 382 16.17 21.77 7.03
C ALA A 382 17.42 22.10 6.19
N ARG A 383 17.94 21.13 5.43
CA ARG A 383 19.11 21.31 4.54
C ARG A 383 18.73 21.93 3.20
N LEU A 384 17.63 21.48 2.61
CA LEU A 384 17.25 21.88 1.25
C LEU A 384 16.43 23.17 1.19
N GLY A 385 15.71 23.52 2.26
CA GLY A 385 14.82 24.69 2.28
C GLY A 385 13.60 24.56 1.35
N VAL A 386 13.27 23.36 0.88
CA VAL A 386 12.11 23.09 0.01
C VAL A 386 11.15 22.11 0.70
N PRO A 387 9.87 22.03 0.25
CA PRO A 387 8.94 21.03 0.75
C PRO A 387 9.46 19.60 0.61
N VAL A 388 9.06 18.72 1.54
CA VAL A 388 9.36 17.29 1.49
C VAL A 388 8.06 16.49 1.62
N GLY A 389 7.75 15.72 0.59
CA GLY A 389 6.63 14.78 0.53
C GLY A 389 7.10 13.37 0.85
N LEU A 390 6.38 12.69 1.73
CA LEU A 390 6.58 11.28 2.08
C LEU A 390 5.41 10.46 1.56
N ILE A 391 5.67 9.47 0.71
CA ILE A 391 4.67 8.47 0.35
C ILE A 391 4.90 7.27 1.27
N ASN A 392 4.02 7.05 2.24
CA ASN A 392 4.15 5.99 3.23
C ASN A 392 3.41 4.72 2.79
N SER A 393 4.12 3.86 2.06
CA SER A 393 3.64 2.55 1.60
C SER A 393 4.28 1.44 2.43
N SER A 394 3.77 1.21 3.64
CA SER A 394 4.38 0.30 4.61
C SER A 394 3.36 -0.63 5.28
N TRP A 395 3.69 -1.91 5.45
CA TRP A 395 2.84 -2.90 6.12
C TRP A 395 3.64 -3.92 6.94
N GLY A 396 3.43 -3.93 8.25
CA GLY A 396 4.12 -4.82 9.18
C GLY A 396 3.90 -6.32 8.94
N GLY A 397 4.95 -7.11 9.19
CA GLY A 397 4.94 -8.57 9.11
C GLY A 397 4.96 -9.13 7.69
N THR A 398 5.60 -8.42 6.75
CA THR A 398 5.60 -8.75 5.33
C THR A 398 7.00 -9.18 4.89
N GLY A 399 7.05 -10.19 4.00
CA GLY A 399 8.26 -10.61 3.31
C GLY A 399 8.45 -9.82 2.00
N ILE A 400 9.69 -9.73 1.51
CA ILE A 400 10.02 -9.00 0.27
C ILE A 400 9.23 -9.53 -0.94
N GLU A 401 8.86 -10.81 -0.95
CA GLU A 401 8.11 -11.44 -2.04
C GLU A 401 6.74 -10.79 -2.28
N ALA A 402 6.11 -10.23 -1.24
CA ALA A 402 4.85 -9.52 -1.39
C ALA A 402 5.02 -8.14 -2.07
N TRP A 403 6.22 -7.58 -2.03
CA TRP A 403 6.60 -6.26 -2.57
C TRP A 403 7.24 -6.32 -3.96
N MET A 404 7.62 -7.52 -4.41
CA MET A 404 8.13 -7.75 -5.75
C MET A 404 6.98 -7.87 -6.73
N SER A 405 7.16 -7.38 -7.95
CA SER A 405 6.18 -7.64 -8.99
C SER A 405 6.21 -9.09 -9.47
N ALA A 406 5.14 -9.54 -10.14
CA ALA A 406 5.07 -10.89 -10.71
C ALA A 406 6.26 -11.16 -11.65
N ARG A 407 6.60 -10.19 -12.51
CA ARG A 407 7.76 -10.26 -13.42
C ARG A 407 9.08 -10.47 -12.67
N ALA A 408 9.30 -9.75 -11.56
CA ALA A 408 10.51 -9.93 -10.76
C ALA A 408 10.56 -11.33 -10.10
N LEU A 409 9.40 -11.84 -9.66
CA LEU A 409 9.28 -13.15 -9.04
C LEU A 409 9.48 -14.33 -10.00
N GLU A 410 9.36 -14.13 -11.32
CA GLU A 410 9.69 -15.17 -12.32
C GLU A 410 11.13 -15.68 -12.17
N SER A 411 12.04 -14.83 -11.67
CA SER A 411 13.43 -15.22 -11.39
C SER A 411 13.57 -16.15 -10.17
N PHE A 412 12.49 -16.36 -9.40
CA PHE A 412 12.49 -17.09 -8.14
C PHE A 412 11.36 -18.13 -8.08
N PRO A 413 11.40 -19.19 -8.92
CA PRO A 413 10.32 -20.18 -9.00
C PRO A 413 10.02 -20.89 -7.66
N ALA A 414 11.00 -20.96 -6.76
CA ALA A 414 10.81 -21.49 -5.41
C ALA A 414 9.80 -20.68 -4.58
N VAL A 415 9.58 -19.39 -4.86
CA VAL A 415 8.53 -18.58 -4.24
C VAL A 415 7.15 -19.08 -4.69
N GLY A 416 6.96 -19.27 -6.00
CA GLY A 416 5.72 -19.79 -6.58
C GLY A 416 5.37 -21.18 -6.05
N GLN A 417 6.35 -22.10 -6.03
CA GLN A 417 6.15 -23.46 -5.49
C GLN A 417 5.74 -23.46 -4.01
N ARG A 418 6.34 -22.57 -3.19
CA ARG A 418 5.92 -22.41 -1.79
C ARG A 418 4.49 -21.88 -1.69
N TRP A 419 4.12 -20.95 -2.57
CA TRP A 419 2.78 -20.37 -2.60
C TRP A 419 1.71 -21.37 -3.06
N GLU A 420 1.97 -22.17 -4.09
CA GLU A 420 1.10 -23.26 -4.53
C GLU A 420 0.76 -24.20 -3.37
N LYS A 421 1.76 -24.60 -2.59
CA LYS A 421 1.55 -25.40 -1.39
C LYS A 421 0.68 -24.70 -0.33
N VAL A 422 0.85 -23.38 -0.15
CA VAL A 422 -0.02 -22.60 0.74
C VAL A 422 -1.47 -22.65 0.25
N LEU A 423 -1.70 -22.51 -1.05
CA LEU A 423 -3.03 -22.56 -1.65
C LEU A 423 -3.66 -23.96 -1.58
N GLU A 424 -2.88 -25.03 -1.76
CA GLU A 424 -3.34 -26.42 -1.60
C GLU A 424 -3.83 -26.69 -0.17
N GLU A 425 -3.12 -26.16 0.83
CA GLU A 425 -3.45 -26.34 2.25
C GLU A 425 -4.54 -25.36 2.74
N LEU A 426 -4.80 -24.28 2.00
CA LEU A 426 -5.66 -23.17 2.42
C LEU A 426 -7.08 -23.60 2.78
N PRO A 427 -7.81 -24.42 1.98
CA PRO A 427 -9.18 -24.82 2.33
C PRO A 427 -9.26 -25.51 3.70
N GLN A 428 -8.32 -26.41 4.00
CA GLN A 428 -8.30 -27.11 5.28
C GLN A 428 -7.95 -26.18 6.45
N LYS A 429 -6.98 -25.26 6.24
CA LYS A 429 -6.60 -24.26 7.23
C LYS A 429 -7.72 -23.25 7.51
N MET A 430 -8.51 -22.89 6.50
CA MET A 430 -9.67 -22.01 6.66
C MET A 430 -10.76 -22.65 7.52
N VAL A 431 -11.08 -23.94 7.30
CA VAL A 431 -12.03 -24.67 8.16
C VAL A 431 -11.57 -24.69 9.63
N ALA A 432 -10.27 -24.95 9.86
CA ALA A 432 -9.71 -24.93 11.21
C ALA A 432 -9.77 -23.52 11.83
N TYR A 433 -9.42 -22.49 11.06
CA TYR A 433 -9.48 -21.08 11.47
C TYR A 433 -10.90 -20.65 11.85
N GLU A 434 -11.91 -20.98 11.03
CA GLU A 434 -13.30 -20.62 11.29
C GLU A 434 -13.81 -21.25 12.59
N LYS A 435 -13.51 -22.53 12.80
CA LYS A 435 -13.83 -23.23 14.05
C LYS A 435 -13.19 -22.57 15.27
N GLU A 436 -11.89 -22.25 15.19
CA GLU A 436 -11.17 -21.58 16.28
C GLU A 436 -11.75 -20.19 16.55
N ARG A 437 -12.08 -19.43 15.49
CA ARG A 437 -12.66 -18.09 15.55
C ARG A 437 -14.03 -18.10 16.22
N GLU A 438 -14.88 -19.06 15.88
CA GLU A 438 -16.21 -19.24 16.49
C GLU A 438 -16.08 -19.59 17.97
N GLU A 439 -15.19 -20.52 18.31
CA GLU A 439 -14.93 -20.87 19.71
C GLU A 439 -14.37 -19.68 20.50
N TYR A 440 -13.50 -18.88 19.90
CA TYR A 440 -12.98 -17.66 20.50
C TYR A 440 -14.11 -16.64 20.78
N ARG A 441 -14.99 -16.41 19.80
CA ARG A 441 -16.16 -15.53 19.95
C ARG A 441 -17.12 -16.03 21.02
N ARG A 442 -17.34 -17.34 21.11
CA ARG A 442 -18.15 -17.95 22.18
C ARG A 442 -17.55 -17.64 23.56
N ARG A 443 -16.25 -17.89 23.76
CA ARG A 443 -15.55 -17.58 25.02
C ARG A 443 -15.59 -16.08 25.35
N ALA A 444 -15.45 -15.22 24.34
CA ALA A 444 -15.55 -13.77 24.51
C ALA A 444 -16.94 -13.34 25.00
N ALA A 445 -17.99 -13.92 24.42
CA ALA A 445 -19.37 -13.67 24.82
C ALA A 445 -19.65 -14.17 26.25
N GLU A 446 -19.12 -15.33 26.62
CA GLU A 446 -19.23 -15.88 27.98
C GLU A 446 -18.52 -15.02 29.02
N ALA A 447 -17.29 -14.58 28.75
CA ALA A 447 -16.56 -13.65 29.62
C ALA A 447 -17.32 -12.34 29.78
N LYS A 448 -17.82 -11.77 28.67
CA LYS A 448 -18.65 -10.55 28.70
C LYS A 448 -19.92 -10.74 29.53
N ALA A 449 -20.61 -11.87 29.42
CA ALA A 449 -21.82 -12.16 30.19
C ALA A 449 -21.54 -12.27 31.70
N LYS A 450 -20.32 -12.64 32.09
CA LYS A 450 -19.85 -12.71 33.48
C LYS A 450 -19.22 -11.40 33.97
N GLY A 451 -19.10 -10.37 33.12
CA GLY A 451 -18.40 -9.13 33.46
C GLY A 451 -16.87 -9.30 33.59
N GLU A 452 -16.32 -10.34 32.98
CA GLU A 452 -14.89 -10.65 32.99
C GLU A 452 -14.16 -9.94 31.84
N GLU A 453 -12.91 -9.54 32.08
CA GLU A 453 -12.03 -9.09 31.00
C GLU A 453 -11.70 -10.24 30.05
N PHE A 454 -11.59 -9.93 28.76
CA PHE A 454 -11.27 -10.92 27.74
C PHE A 454 -10.08 -10.43 26.91
N ASP A 455 -9.03 -11.25 26.86
CA ASP A 455 -7.84 -10.94 26.08
C ASP A 455 -8.19 -11.03 24.59
N TRP A 456 -8.23 -9.92 23.87
CA TRP A 456 -8.44 -9.92 22.41
C TRP A 456 -7.14 -10.07 21.61
N LYS A 457 -5.97 -10.04 22.27
CA LYS A 457 -4.67 -10.14 21.59
C LYS A 457 -4.42 -11.53 21.02
N LYS A 458 -5.14 -12.55 21.50
CA LYS A 458 -5.08 -13.94 21.01
C LYS A 458 -6.16 -14.26 19.98
N TYR A 459 -6.86 -13.26 19.43
CA TYR A 459 -7.87 -13.50 18.41
C TYR A 459 -7.24 -14.26 17.23
N PRO A 460 -7.86 -15.37 16.76
CA PRO A 460 -7.33 -16.17 15.67
C PRO A 460 -7.10 -15.30 14.43
N LYS A 461 -5.96 -15.50 13.77
CA LYS A 461 -5.62 -14.81 12.52
C LYS A 461 -5.95 -15.71 11.33
N PRO A 462 -6.49 -15.16 10.24
CA PRO A 462 -6.71 -15.96 9.04
C PRO A 462 -5.37 -16.52 8.54
N PRO A 463 -5.36 -17.74 7.98
CA PRO A 463 -4.17 -18.28 7.31
C PRO A 463 -3.78 -17.41 6.10
N PRO A 464 -2.51 -17.41 5.69
CA PRO A 464 -2.07 -16.79 4.44
C PRO A 464 -2.85 -17.30 3.24
N GLY A 465 -3.24 -16.40 2.33
CA GLY A 465 -3.99 -16.72 1.11
C GLY A 465 -4.09 -15.51 0.17
N PRO A 466 -4.83 -15.62 -0.95
CA PRO A 466 -5.06 -14.49 -1.85
C PRO A 466 -5.61 -13.27 -1.10
N GLY A 467 -5.10 -12.08 -1.44
CA GLY A 467 -5.47 -10.83 -0.78
C GLY A 467 -4.93 -10.64 0.65
N THR A 468 -4.15 -11.59 1.20
CA THR A 468 -3.41 -11.36 2.45
C THR A 468 -2.06 -10.69 2.18
N ARG A 469 -1.46 -10.12 3.22
CA ARG A 469 -0.16 -9.42 3.14
C ARG A 469 1.04 -10.36 2.87
N GLU A 470 0.82 -11.66 2.99
CA GLU A 470 1.79 -12.71 2.72
C GLU A 470 1.75 -13.17 1.25
N ALA A 471 0.72 -12.81 0.49
CA ALA A 471 0.58 -13.16 -0.91
C ALA A 471 1.75 -12.56 -1.73
N PRO A 472 2.51 -13.37 -2.49
CA PRO A 472 3.54 -12.86 -3.39
C PRO A 472 2.94 -11.85 -4.39
N SER A 473 3.65 -10.77 -4.67
CA SER A 473 3.16 -9.61 -5.44
C SER A 473 1.96 -8.86 -4.90
N GLY A 474 1.27 -9.37 -3.87
CA GLY A 474 0.00 -8.82 -3.43
C GLY A 474 0.09 -7.35 -3.00
N ILE A 475 1.13 -7.02 -2.23
CA ILE A 475 1.36 -5.66 -1.75
C ILE A 475 1.89 -4.77 -2.86
N PHE A 476 2.78 -5.27 -3.72
CA PHE A 476 3.23 -4.54 -4.90
C PHE A 476 2.01 -4.09 -5.72
N ASN A 477 1.13 -5.03 -6.03
CA ASN A 477 -0.07 -4.81 -6.83
C ASN A 477 -1.03 -3.80 -6.20
N GLY A 478 -1.26 -3.90 -4.89
CA GLY A 478 -2.22 -3.05 -4.19
C GLY A 478 -1.70 -1.68 -3.76
N MET A 479 -0.40 -1.56 -3.46
CA MET A 479 0.16 -0.39 -2.78
C MET A 479 1.29 0.32 -3.51
N VAL A 480 1.88 -0.32 -4.54
CA VAL A 480 3.06 0.22 -5.25
C VAL A 480 2.74 0.47 -6.72
N ALA A 481 2.13 -0.50 -7.41
CA ALA A 481 1.75 -0.39 -8.81
C ALA A 481 0.87 0.85 -9.12
N PRO A 482 -0.12 1.22 -8.28
CA PRO A 482 -0.92 2.43 -8.53
C PRO A 482 -0.15 3.75 -8.43
N LEU A 483 1.06 3.73 -7.86
CA LEU A 483 1.93 4.90 -7.69
C LEU A 483 2.85 5.10 -8.90
N VAL A 484 2.98 4.11 -9.78
CA VAL A 484 3.79 4.20 -10.99
C VAL A 484 3.03 5.02 -12.05
N PRO A 485 3.65 6.02 -12.72
CA PRO A 485 5.05 6.46 -12.65
C PRO A 485 5.22 7.83 -11.95
N TYR A 486 4.71 8.02 -10.73
CA TYR A 486 4.86 9.29 -9.99
C TYR A 486 6.34 9.62 -9.78
N SER A 487 6.81 10.77 -10.26
CA SER A 487 8.20 11.18 -10.10
C SER A 487 8.56 11.33 -8.62
N MET A 488 9.72 10.81 -8.25
CA MET A 488 10.22 10.83 -6.88
C MET A 488 11.75 10.90 -6.86
N ALA A 489 12.29 11.51 -5.81
CA ALA A 489 13.72 11.63 -5.59
C ALA A 489 14.37 10.29 -5.21
N GLY A 490 13.63 9.38 -4.58
CA GLY A 490 14.16 8.06 -4.23
C GLY A 490 13.27 7.25 -3.31
N VAL A 491 13.80 6.08 -2.91
CA VAL A 491 13.12 5.11 -2.05
C VAL A 491 13.88 4.93 -0.74
N LEU A 492 13.13 4.93 0.36
CA LEU A 492 13.58 4.52 1.69
C LEU A 492 12.96 3.16 2.02
N TRP A 493 13.78 2.14 2.20
CA TRP A 493 13.35 0.77 2.42
C TRP A 493 13.75 0.25 3.81
N TYR A 494 12.77 -0.05 4.66
CA TYR A 494 13.03 -0.67 5.96
C TYR A 494 12.22 -1.96 6.12
N GLN A 495 12.84 -3.04 5.70
CA GLN A 495 12.32 -4.39 5.79
C GLN A 495 13.43 -5.42 5.91
N GLY A 496 13.11 -6.54 6.55
CA GLY A 496 13.95 -7.73 6.51
C GLY A 496 13.59 -8.78 7.55
N GLU A 497 12.94 -8.38 8.64
CA GLU A 497 12.61 -9.27 9.75
C GLU A 497 11.73 -10.44 9.28
N GLY A 498 10.81 -10.19 8.34
CA GLY A 498 9.98 -11.22 7.69
C GLY A 498 10.75 -12.25 6.86
N ASN A 499 11.97 -11.93 6.43
CA ASN A 499 12.84 -12.81 5.64
C ASN A 499 14.09 -13.29 6.40
N SER A 500 14.27 -12.86 7.66
CA SER A 500 15.46 -13.17 8.47
C SER A 500 15.78 -14.67 8.63
N GLY A 501 14.77 -15.54 8.44
CA GLY A 501 14.95 -17.00 8.43
C GLY A 501 15.62 -17.56 7.17
N ASN A 502 15.80 -16.78 6.09
CA ASN A 502 16.34 -17.23 4.82
C ASN A 502 17.17 -16.13 4.12
N ALA A 503 18.33 -15.81 4.71
CA ALA A 503 19.26 -14.80 4.22
C ALA A 503 19.71 -15.01 2.76
N ALA A 504 20.01 -16.26 2.37
CA ALA A 504 20.49 -16.57 1.02
C ALA A 504 19.46 -16.25 -0.07
N SER A 505 18.18 -16.53 0.17
CA SER A 505 17.13 -16.16 -0.80
C SER A 505 16.95 -14.65 -0.86
N TYR A 506 17.07 -13.95 0.28
CA TYR A 506 16.98 -12.50 0.33
C TYR A 506 18.10 -11.81 -0.46
N ALA A 507 19.35 -12.27 -0.29
CA ALA A 507 20.51 -11.76 -1.02
C ALA A 507 20.31 -11.79 -2.54
N GLN A 508 19.63 -12.81 -3.06
CA GLN A 508 19.32 -12.92 -4.49
C GLN A 508 18.13 -12.05 -4.90
N MET A 509 17.06 -12.00 -4.09
CA MET A 509 15.84 -11.26 -4.42
C MET A 509 16.01 -9.74 -4.31
N PHE A 510 16.78 -9.26 -3.35
CA PHE A 510 16.82 -7.83 -3.03
C PHE A 510 17.41 -6.96 -4.15
N PRO A 511 18.51 -7.33 -4.83
CA PRO A 511 18.99 -6.61 -6.00
C PRO A 511 17.98 -6.60 -7.17
N VAL A 512 17.31 -7.72 -7.43
CA VAL A 512 16.29 -7.84 -8.49
C VAL A 512 15.08 -6.95 -8.18
N PHE A 513 14.65 -6.92 -6.92
CA PHE A 513 13.60 -6.04 -6.44
C PHE A 513 13.92 -4.56 -6.68
N ILE A 514 15.15 -4.12 -6.34
CA ILE A 514 15.59 -2.73 -6.55
C ILE A 514 15.57 -2.39 -8.05
N GLN A 515 16.08 -3.28 -8.90
CA GLN A 515 16.13 -3.08 -10.34
C GLN A 515 14.74 -3.04 -10.97
N ASP A 516 13.82 -3.93 -10.59
CA ASP A 516 12.44 -3.94 -11.08
C ASP A 516 11.72 -2.62 -10.76
N TRP A 517 11.88 -2.08 -9.54
CA TRP A 517 11.29 -0.79 -9.19
C TRP A 517 11.91 0.36 -10.00
N ARG A 518 13.23 0.37 -10.19
CA ARG A 518 13.89 1.37 -11.04
C ARG A 518 13.39 1.32 -12.48
N GLU A 519 13.24 0.13 -13.06
CA GLU A 519 12.70 -0.06 -14.40
C GLU A 519 11.27 0.48 -14.52
N ARG A 520 10.41 0.18 -13.55
CA ARG A 520 9.00 0.59 -13.55
C ARG A 520 8.81 2.09 -13.49
N TRP A 521 9.68 2.79 -12.75
CA TRP A 521 9.71 4.24 -12.72
C TRP A 521 10.47 4.86 -13.90
N GLY A 522 11.10 4.06 -14.76
CA GLY A 522 11.97 4.56 -15.82
C GLY A 522 13.18 5.33 -15.29
N ALA A 523 13.64 5.01 -14.07
CA ALA A 523 14.64 5.76 -13.32
C ALA A 523 15.79 4.83 -12.86
N PRO A 524 16.72 4.44 -13.75
CA PRO A 524 17.79 3.47 -13.47
C PRO A 524 18.77 3.93 -12.37
N GLU A 525 18.89 5.24 -12.16
CA GLU A 525 19.74 5.85 -11.14
C GLU A 525 18.95 6.32 -9.91
N MET A 526 17.68 5.91 -9.76
CA MET A 526 16.88 6.32 -8.61
C MET A 526 17.55 5.84 -7.30
N PRO A 527 17.87 6.76 -6.37
CA PRO A 527 18.39 6.43 -5.06
C PRO A 527 17.55 5.39 -4.34
N PHE A 528 18.21 4.34 -3.83
CA PHE A 528 17.57 3.29 -3.05
C PHE A 528 18.32 3.11 -1.73
N TYR A 529 17.82 3.75 -0.67
CA TYR A 529 18.43 3.70 0.65
C TYR A 529 17.66 2.76 1.56
N PHE A 530 18.37 1.82 2.17
CA PHE A 530 17.77 0.80 3.02
C PHE A 530 18.36 0.77 4.41
N VAL A 531 17.66 0.15 5.35
CA VAL A 531 18.09 0.05 6.75
C VAL A 531 18.58 -1.38 7.03
N GLN A 532 19.84 -1.53 7.43
CA GLN A 532 20.36 -2.81 7.91
C GLN A 532 19.74 -3.11 9.28
N LEU A 533 19.24 -4.34 9.50
CA LEU A 533 18.51 -4.65 10.72
C LEU A 533 19.30 -4.35 12.02
N PRO A 534 18.61 -3.90 13.08
CA PRO A 534 19.23 -3.57 14.35
C PRO A 534 19.65 -4.84 15.11
N ASN A 535 20.23 -4.68 16.30
CA ASN A 535 20.45 -5.81 17.19
C ASN A 535 19.11 -6.47 17.60
N TYR A 536 19.16 -7.80 17.76
CA TYR A 536 18.02 -8.62 18.14
C TYR A 536 18.33 -9.42 19.40
N GLN A 537 17.74 -9.04 20.54
CA GLN A 537 17.99 -9.65 21.85
C GLN A 537 16.83 -10.57 22.28
N TRP A 538 16.71 -11.73 21.63
CA TRP A 538 15.98 -12.86 22.21
C TRP A 538 16.99 -13.80 22.84
N ASP A 539 16.72 -14.34 24.03
CA ASP A 539 17.54 -15.37 24.72
C ASP A 539 17.54 -16.74 23.97
N TYR A 540 17.29 -16.74 22.66
CA TYR A 540 17.44 -17.92 21.82
C TYR A 540 18.88 -17.93 21.35
N ASP A 541 19.65 -18.79 22.01
CA ASP A 541 20.97 -19.27 21.63
C ASP A 541 21.96 -18.21 21.09
N ARG A 542 22.94 -17.83 21.92
CA ARG A 542 24.05 -16.94 21.53
C ARG A 542 24.89 -17.50 20.38
N THR A 543 24.71 -18.77 20.00
CA THR A 543 25.35 -19.39 18.84
C THR A 543 24.60 -19.18 17.52
N ASP A 544 23.32 -18.79 17.54
CA ASP A 544 22.56 -18.53 16.31
C ASP A 544 23.12 -17.29 15.59
N MET A 545 23.40 -17.45 14.30
CA MET A 545 23.99 -16.44 13.43
C MET A 545 23.04 -16.00 12.31
N LYS A 546 21.81 -16.53 12.24
CA LYS A 546 20.87 -16.20 11.14
C LYS A 546 20.63 -14.71 10.99
N TRP A 547 20.55 -13.97 12.10
CA TRP A 547 20.39 -12.51 12.05
C TRP A 547 21.63 -11.79 11.52
N ALA A 548 22.83 -12.29 11.86
CA ALA A 548 24.08 -11.75 11.31
C ALA A 548 24.21 -12.04 9.81
N GLN A 549 23.91 -13.27 9.39
CA GLN A 549 23.86 -13.67 7.99
C GLN A 549 22.86 -12.82 7.20
N PHE A 550 21.68 -12.56 7.77
CA PHE A 550 20.69 -11.70 7.12
C PHE A 550 21.17 -10.26 6.98
N ARG A 551 21.78 -9.69 8.02
CA ARG A 551 22.38 -8.33 7.94
C ARG A 551 23.43 -8.25 6.84
N ALA A 552 24.25 -9.29 6.65
CA ALA A 552 25.20 -9.36 5.55
C ALA A 552 24.52 -9.47 4.19
N ALA A 553 23.48 -10.31 4.07
CA ALA A 553 22.68 -10.44 2.84
C ALA A 553 22.04 -9.12 2.40
N GLN A 554 21.62 -8.25 3.33
CA GLN A 554 21.14 -6.91 3.00
C GLN A 554 22.24 -6.05 2.35
N MET A 555 23.49 -6.19 2.80
CA MET A 555 24.60 -5.36 2.33
C MET A 555 25.08 -5.72 0.93
N GLU A 556 24.77 -6.92 0.43
CA GLU A 556 25.10 -7.33 -0.94
C GLU A 556 24.46 -6.41 -2.00
N ALA A 557 23.31 -5.80 -1.68
CA ALA A 557 22.67 -4.82 -2.55
C ALA A 557 23.50 -3.54 -2.78
N LEU A 558 24.53 -3.28 -1.95
CA LEU A 558 25.46 -2.16 -2.16
C LEU A 558 26.35 -2.32 -3.40
N ALA A 559 26.36 -3.50 -4.03
CA ALA A 559 27.00 -3.68 -5.33
C ALA A 559 26.27 -2.91 -6.45
N LEU A 560 24.99 -2.53 -6.26
CA LEU A 560 24.24 -1.73 -7.21
C LEU A 560 24.56 -0.23 -7.05
N PRO A 561 24.65 0.55 -8.14
CA PRO A 561 24.84 2.00 -8.07
C PRO A 561 23.64 2.67 -7.39
N GLU A 562 23.86 3.88 -6.86
CA GLU A 562 22.82 4.69 -6.20
C GLU A 562 22.08 3.95 -5.07
N THR A 563 22.75 3.02 -4.40
CA THR A 563 22.25 2.36 -3.20
C THR A 563 23.01 2.84 -1.97
N GLY A 564 22.44 2.65 -0.78
CA GLY A 564 23.09 3.02 0.48
C GLY A 564 22.39 2.37 1.66
N ALA A 565 23.15 2.05 2.71
CA ALA A 565 22.65 1.37 3.89
C ALA A 565 22.77 2.26 5.13
N ALA A 566 21.67 2.51 5.83
CA ALA A 566 21.69 3.05 7.18
C ALA A 566 21.92 1.89 8.15
N ILE A 567 23.11 1.82 8.74
CA ILE A 567 23.48 0.79 9.71
C ILE A 567 22.89 1.17 11.06
N VAL A 568 22.05 0.33 11.65
CA VAL A 568 21.38 0.62 12.94
C VAL A 568 21.55 -0.50 13.98
N ILE A 569 22.68 -1.20 13.88
CA ILE A 569 23.09 -2.27 14.81
C ILE A 569 23.06 -1.85 16.29
N ASP A 570 23.28 -0.58 16.57
CA ASP A 570 23.26 0.03 17.89
C ASP A 570 21.84 0.26 18.45
N GLY A 571 20.80 0.04 17.64
CA GLY A 571 19.40 0.02 18.08
C GLY A 571 19.14 -1.16 19.02
N LYS A 572 18.76 -0.87 20.27
CA LYS A 572 18.56 -1.88 21.32
C LYS A 572 17.10 -2.22 21.53
N THR A 573 16.76 -3.50 21.37
CA THR A 573 15.40 -4.03 21.59
C THR A 573 15.45 -5.57 21.63
N PRO A 574 14.61 -6.21 22.45
CA PRO A 574 14.54 -7.67 22.47
C PRO A 574 13.89 -8.28 21.21
N ILE A 575 13.08 -7.51 20.47
CA ILE A 575 12.23 -8.04 19.39
C ILE A 575 12.55 -7.44 18.02
N GLY A 576 13.71 -6.81 17.83
CA GLY A 576 14.10 -6.20 16.55
C GLY A 576 13.31 -4.93 16.16
N HIS A 577 12.47 -4.41 17.05
CA HIS A 577 11.73 -3.15 16.89
C HIS A 577 12.23 -2.09 17.90
N PRO A 578 13.32 -1.35 17.62
CA PRO A 578 13.83 -0.34 18.54
C PRO A 578 12.84 0.84 18.55
N PRO A 579 12.27 1.25 19.70
CA PRO A 579 11.20 2.24 19.71
C PRO A 579 11.71 3.63 19.28
N ASP A 580 12.97 3.94 19.54
CA ASP A 580 13.61 5.15 19.02
C ASP A 580 13.93 4.99 17.52
N LYS A 581 13.38 5.90 16.72
CA LYS A 581 13.52 5.94 15.25
C LYS A 581 14.34 7.15 14.78
N THR A 582 14.86 7.96 15.70
CA THR A 582 15.57 9.21 15.41
C THR A 582 16.80 8.96 14.55
N GLU A 583 17.71 8.14 15.07
CA GLU A 583 18.96 7.76 14.39
C GLU A 583 18.71 7.08 13.04
N VAL A 584 17.63 6.31 12.90
CA VAL A 584 17.28 5.65 11.65
C VAL A 584 16.98 6.69 10.56
N GLY A 585 16.07 7.63 10.84
CA GLY A 585 15.71 8.69 9.88
C GLY A 585 16.88 9.62 9.57
N GLN A 586 17.67 9.98 10.59
CA GLN A 586 18.84 10.85 10.43
C GLN A 586 19.94 10.21 9.57
N ARG A 587 20.19 8.91 9.73
CA ARG A 587 21.18 8.19 8.91
C ARG A 587 20.72 8.04 7.45
N LEU A 588 19.43 7.82 7.22
CA LEU A 588 18.86 7.85 5.86
C LEU A 588 18.96 9.25 5.24
N ALA A 589 18.70 10.31 6.01
CA ALA A 589 18.83 11.69 5.54
C ALA A 589 20.29 12.04 5.22
N ARG A 590 21.24 11.50 5.99
CA ARG A 590 22.67 11.63 5.71
C ARG A 590 23.06 10.96 4.40
N LEU A 591 22.57 9.75 4.12
CA LEU A 591 22.79 9.10 2.82
C LEU A 591 22.31 9.99 1.67
N ALA A 592 21.09 10.51 1.76
CA ALA A 592 20.54 11.42 0.74
C ALA A 592 21.37 12.70 0.61
N SER A 593 21.70 13.32 1.74
CA SER A 593 22.45 14.58 1.79
C SER A 593 23.84 14.46 1.16
N VAL A 594 24.58 13.39 1.46
CA VAL A 594 25.95 13.17 0.96
C VAL A 594 25.94 12.64 -0.47
N ARG A 595 25.18 11.56 -0.74
CA ARG A 595 25.28 10.83 -2.02
C ARG A 595 24.42 11.41 -3.12
N HIS A 596 23.20 11.85 -2.80
CA HIS A 596 22.26 12.30 -3.83
C HIS A 596 22.32 13.82 -4.05
N TYR A 597 22.38 14.61 -2.98
CA TYR A 597 22.36 16.07 -3.08
C TYR A 597 23.73 16.75 -2.96
N GLY A 598 24.76 16.03 -2.50
CA GLY A 598 26.11 16.58 -2.31
C GLY A 598 26.19 17.77 -1.33
N LEU A 599 25.22 17.88 -0.41
CA LEU A 599 25.12 18.99 0.55
C LEU A 599 26.08 18.83 1.71
N ASP A 600 26.26 17.59 2.17
CA ASP A 600 27.16 17.24 3.26
C ASP A 600 28.41 16.54 2.73
N GLN A 601 29.53 16.70 3.46
CA GLN A 601 30.80 16.08 3.15
C GLN A 601 31.12 14.93 4.13
N GLY A 602 32.06 14.07 3.73
CA GLY A 602 32.54 12.94 4.52
C GLY A 602 31.72 11.66 4.31
N ASP A 603 31.77 10.76 5.28
CA ASP A 603 31.18 9.41 5.14
C ASP A 603 29.65 9.46 5.13
N ALA A 604 29.01 8.81 4.16
CA ALA A 604 27.55 8.76 4.06
C ALA A 604 26.94 7.69 4.98
N SER A 605 27.71 6.63 5.28
CA SER A 605 27.32 5.52 6.16
C SER A 605 28.44 5.23 7.18
N GLY A 606 28.27 4.19 7.98
CA GLY A 606 29.31 3.70 8.88
C GLY A 606 30.33 2.81 8.18
N PRO A 607 31.48 2.50 8.82
CA PRO A 607 32.57 1.76 8.21
C PRO A 607 32.12 0.43 7.57
N LEU A 608 32.55 0.21 6.33
CA LEU A 608 32.35 -1.04 5.59
C LEU A 608 33.71 -1.67 5.30
N LEU A 609 33.89 -2.94 5.66
CA LEU A 609 35.15 -3.64 5.45
C LEU A 609 35.56 -3.59 3.98
N LYS A 610 36.80 -3.15 3.72
CA LYS A 610 37.40 -3.11 2.38
C LYS A 610 38.40 -4.23 2.16
N ALA A 611 39.24 -4.51 3.14
CA ALA A 611 40.21 -5.60 3.09
C ALA A 611 40.61 -6.06 4.49
N ALA A 612 40.93 -7.34 4.63
CA ALA A 612 41.52 -7.95 5.80
C ALA A 612 42.83 -8.64 5.40
N ARG A 613 43.97 -8.18 5.93
CA ARG A 613 45.30 -8.66 5.51
C ARG A 613 46.08 -9.20 6.69
N ARG A 614 46.68 -10.38 6.53
CA ARG A 614 47.53 -10.95 7.57
C ARG A 614 48.88 -10.24 7.65
N GLN A 615 49.30 -9.88 8.85
CA GLN A 615 50.65 -9.42 9.17
C GLN A 615 51.18 -10.24 10.35
N GLY A 616 51.90 -11.33 10.05
CA GLY A 616 52.29 -12.29 11.08
C GLY A 616 51.07 -12.99 11.68
N ASN A 617 50.87 -12.82 12.99
CA ASN A 617 49.71 -13.33 13.73
C ASN A 617 48.59 -12.28 13.90
N GLU A 618 48.77 -11.07 13.34
CA GLU A 618 47.78 -10.01 13.37
C GLU A 618 47.01 -9.95 12.04
N VAL A 619 45.80 -9.39 12.09
CA VAL A 619 44.98 -9.05 10.92
C VAL A 619 44.78 -7.54 10.89
N VAL A 620 45.22 -6.90 9.81
CA VAL A 620 45.02 -5.47 9.57
C VAL A 620 43.81 -5.27 8.68
N LEU A 621 42.81 -4.56 9.21
CA LEU A 621 41.55 -4.27 8.54
C LEU A 621 41.53 -2.83 8.03
N THR A 622 41.10 -2.65 6.79
CA THR A 622 40.84 -1.35 6.17
C THR A 622 39.37 -1.21 5.84
N PHE A 623 38.86 0.03 5.83
CA PHE A 623 37.45 0.32 5.67
C PHE A 623 37.20 1.38 4.60
N SER A 624 36.08 1.26 3.89
CA SER A 624 35.41 2.40 3.26
C SER A 624 34.44 3.04 4.26
N GLU A 625 33.89 4.22 3.95
CA GLU A 625 33.05 4.99 4.89
C GLU A 625 33.80 5.31 6.21
N ALA A 626 35.09 5.64 6.07
CA ALA A 626 36.01 5.97 7.16
C ALA A 626 36.87 7.22 6.86
N ALA A 627 36.48 8.05 5.90
CA ALA A 627 37.18 9.29 5.55
C ALA A 627 37.21 10.31 6.71
N SER A 628 36.21 10.25 7.60
CA SER A 628 36.18 11.01 8.85
C SER A 628 37.06 10.42 9.97
N GLY A 629 37.81 9.36 9.68
CA GLY A 629 38.60 8.60 10.64
C GLY A 629 37.78 7.52 11.35
N LEU A 630 38.47 6.51 11.88
CA LEU A 630 37.85 5.47 12.71
C LEU A 630 37.87 5.87 14.18
N THR A 631 36.81 5.55 14.88
CA THR A 631 36.66 5.78 16.32
C THR A 631 35.99 4.57 16.99
N ARG A 632 35.85 4.65 18.31
CA ARG A 632 35.13 3.65 19.09
C ARG A 632 34.10 4.26 20.02
N LYS A 633 33.05 3.51 20.28
CA LYS A 633 32.07 3.80 21.34
C LYS A 633 32.35 2.92 22.55
N GLY A 634 32.68 3.54 23.67
CA GLY A 634 33.08 2.86 24.91
C GLY A 634 34.60 2.68 25.06
N ASP A 635 35.00 1.91 26.08
CA ASP A 635 36.40 1.88 26.52
C ASP A 635 37.32 1.03 25.64
N LYS A 636 36.76 0.05 24.91
CA LYS A 636 37.52 -0.85 24.02
C LYS A 636 36.78 -1.14 22.72
N LEU A 637 37.54 -1.47 21.68
CA LEU A 637 36.98 -2.14 20.51
C LEU A 637 36.61 -3.57 20.91
N ALA A 638 35.38 -3.96 20.60
CA ALA A 638 34.77 -5.22 20.99
C ALA A 638 33.90 -5.76 19.85
N GLY A 639 33.74 -7.09 19.83
CA GLY A 639 32.94 -7.80 18.84
C GLY A 639 33.77 -8.45 17.73
N PHE A 640 35.10 -8.47 17.85
CA PHE A 640 36.00 -9.14 16.92
C PHE A 640 36.26 -10.59 17.33
N GLU A 641 36.28 -11.49 16.35
CA GLU A 641 36.66 -12.89 16.50
C GLU A 641 37.58 -13.29 15.34
N LEU A 642 38.56 -14.15 15.61
CA LEU A 642 39.50 -14.72 14.61
C LEU A 642 39.40 -16.23 14.59
N ALA A 643 39.70 -16.85 13.45
CA ALA A 643 39.87 -18.29 13.33
C ALA A 643 41.06 -18.64 12.43
N SER A 644 41.74 -19.75 12.75
CA SER A 644 42.67 -20.42 11.83
C SER A 644 41.90 -21.15 10.73
N ALA A 645 42.59 -21.61 9.67
CA ALA A 645 41.97 -22.38 8.60
C ALA A 645 41.28 -23.65 9.14
N GLY A 646 39.95 -23.71 9.04
CA GLY A 646 39.12 -24.82 9.54
C GLY A 646 39.01 -24.90 11.06
N GLY A 647 39.50 -23.89 11.80
CA GLY A 647 39.39 -23.80 13.25
C GLY A 647 38.11 -23.09 13.70
N ASP A 648 37.83 -23.17 14.99
CA ASP A 648 36.75 -22.39 15.60
C ASP A 648 37.12 -20.91 15.75
N PHE A 649 36.10 -20.05 15.67
CA PHE A 649 36.27 -18.63 15.95
C PHE A 649 36.44 -18.39 17.45
N VAL A 650 37.51 -17.70 17.83
CA VAL A 650 37.80 -17.27 19.20
C VAL A 650 37.70 -15.74 19.32
N PRO A 651 37.34 -15.19 20.50
CA PRO A 651 37.39 -13.75 20.73
C PRO A 651 38.78 -13.17 20.46
N ALA A 652 38.82 -11.99 19.85
CA ALA A 652 40.06 -11.30 19.52
C ALA A 652 40.11 -9.89 20.11
N ASP A 653 41.32 -9.46 20.48
CA ASP A 653 41.60 -8.08 20.83
C ASP A 653 41.73 -7.24 19.56
N ALA A 654 41.31 -5.98 19.64
CA ALA A 654 41.37 -5.05 18.53
C ALA A 654 41.79 -3.66 18.98
N VAL A 655 42.64 -3.00 18.19
CA VAL A 655 43.12 -1.64 18.43
C VAL A 655 42.99 -0.78 17.17
N LEU A 656 42.76 0.52 17.35
CA LEU A 656 42.83 1.49 16.26
C LEU A 656 44.30 1.85 16.02
N ALA A 657 44.76 1.70 14.77
CA ALA A 657 46.09 2.12 14.33
C ALA A 657 45.94 3.04 13.12
N GLY A 658 45.81 4.33 13.37
CA GLY A 658 45.50 5.32 12.33
C GLY A 658 44.11 5.11 11.73
N ASP A 659 44.06 4.85 10.43
CA ASP A 659 42.85 4.55 9.65
C ASP A 659 42.55 3.03 9.54
N THR A 660 43.28 2.20 10.29
CA THR A 660 43.12 0.75 10.30
C THR A 660 42.68 0.22 11.67
N VAL A 661 42.11 -0.98 11.66
CA VAL A 661 41.91 -1.79 12.88
C VAL A 661 42.87 -2.97 12.83
N VAL A 662 43.70 -3.13 13.85
CA VAL A 662 44.58 -4.29 14.00
C VAL A 662 43.92 -5.25 14.98
N VAL A 663 43.73 -6.50 14.56
CA VAL A 663 43.04 -7.55 15.32
C VAL A 663 44.01 -8.71 15.58
N SER A 664 44.04 -9.20 16.81
CA SER A 664 44.94 -10.29 17.22
C SER A 664 44.29 -11.19 18.28
N ALA A 665 44.62 -12.47 18.28
CA ALA A 665 44.25 -13.40 19.33
C ALA A 665 45.44 -14.32 19.64
N GLU A 666 45.81 -14.45 20.92
CA GLU A 666 46.98 -15.24 21.35
C GLU A 666 46.91 -16.70 20.90
N GLU A 667 45.70 -17.26 20.86
CA GLU A 667 45.42 -18.65 20.46
C GLU A 667 45.45 -18.87 18.93
N VAL A 668 45.52 -17.80 18.13
CA VAL A 668 45.46 -17.85 16.65
C VAL A 668 46.76 -17.35 16.04
N ALA A 669 47.73 -18.26 15.88
CA ALA A 669 49.03 -17.93 15.29
C ALA A 669 48.96 -17.61 13.79
N GLU A 670 48.03 -18.25 13.07
CA GLU A 670 47.86 -18.09 11.62
C GLU A 670 46.38 -17.78 11.30
N PRO A 671 45.95 -16.51 11.49
CA PRO A 671 44.57 -16.14 11.24
C PRO A 671 44.23 -16.28 9.75
N ALA A 672 43.18 -17.02 9.46
CA ALA A 672 42.65 -17.24 8.12
C ALA A 672 41.29 -16.58 7.92
N GLN A 673 40.53 -16.36 9.00
CA GLN A 673 39.22 -15.70 8.96
C GLN A 673 39.10 -14.67 10.08
N VAL A 674 38.37 -13.60 9.79
CA VAL A 674 38.01 -12.55 10.74
C VAL A 674 36.53 -12.23 10.64
N ARG A 675 35.90 -11.94 11.78
CA ARG A 675 34.55 -11.39 11.79
C ARG A 675 34.35 -10.34 12.87
N TYR A 676 33.43 -9.44 12.61
CA TYR A 676 33.03 -8.37 13.51
C TYR A 676 31.52 -8.35 13.68
N ALA A 677 31.08 -8.27 14.94
CA ALA A 677 29.67 -8.16 15.32
C ALA A 677 28.77 -9.23 14.65
N TRP A 678 29.28 -10.45 14.49
CA TRP A 678 28.65 -11.52 13.72
C TRP A 678 27.74 -12.43 14.56
N ARG A 679 26.79 -11.84 15.29
CA ARG A 679 25.83 -12.53 16.17
C ARG A 679 24.44 -11.86 16.11
N ASN A 680 23.44 -12.37 16.81
CA ASN A 680 22.12 -11.72 16.89
C ASN A 680 22.13 -10.41 17.71
N ASN A 681 22.83 -10.39 18.85
CA ASN A 681 23.00 -9.20 19.71
C ASN A 681 24.47 -9.02 20.15
N PRO A 682 25.39 -8.73 19.21
CA PRO A 682 26.80 -8.53 19.50
C PRO A 682 27.06 -7.16 20.16
N PRO A 683 28.19 -7.00 20.88
CA PRO A 683 28.77 -5.68 21.05
C PRO A 683 29.19 -5.14 19.68
N ALA A 684 28.82 -3.89 19.39
CA ALA A 684 29.19 -3.17 18.18
C ALA A 684 29.75 -1.80 18.56
N THR A 685 31.07 -1.69 18.58
CA THR A 685 31.81 -0.56 19.16
C THR A 685 32.71 0.17 18.18
N LEU A 686 32.89 -0.33 16.95
CA LEU A 686 33.60 0.36 15.87
C LEU A 686 32.66 1.36 15.17
N TYR A 687 33.10 2.61 15.07
CA TYR A 687 32.38 3.72 14.46
C TYR A 687 33.33 4.53 13.57
N ASN A 688 32.81 5.42 12.72
CA ASN A 688 33.61 6.48 12.10
C ASN A 688 33.48 7.82 12.85
N GLY A 689 34.25 8.80 12.43
CA GLY A 689 34.27 10.15 12.99
C GLY A 689 32.93 10.90 12.88
N GLN A 690 32.03 10.45 12.01
CA GLN A 690 30.65 10.96 11.92
C GLN A 690 29.71 10.32 12.96
N GLY A 691 30.22 9.45 13.83
CA GLY A 691 29.41 8.77 14.84
C GLY A 691 28.53 7.66 14.27
N LEU A 692 28.85 7.12 13.09
CA LEU A 692 28.08 6.06 12.43
C LEU A 692 28.69 4.68 12.73
N PRO A 693 27.89 3.68 13.14
CA PRO A 693 28.41 2.36 13.50
C PRO A 693 28.84 1.55 12.28
N ALA A 694 29.92 0.78 12.41
CA ALA A 694 30.37 -0.15 11.38
C ALA A 694 29.37 -1.29 11.15
N SER A 695 29.24 -1.73 9.91
CA SER A 695 28.43 -2.89 9.56
C SER A 695 29.10 -4.17 10.08
N PRO A 696 28.33 -5.17 10.56
CA PRO A 696 28.82 -6.54 10.71
C PRO A 696 29.46 -7.05 9.43
N PHE A 697 30.47 -7.89 9.58
CA PHE A 697 31.10 -8.60 8.48
C PHE A 697 31.72 -9.91 8.94
N MET A 698 31.95 -10.80 7.99
CA MET A 698 32.82 -11.96 8.08
C MET A 698 33.62 -12.02 6.78
N ALA A 699 34.93 -12.24 6.86
CA ALA A 699 35.82 -12.24 5.72
C ALA A 699 36.96 -13.24 5.87
N GLU A 700 37.43 -13.75 4.74
CA GLU A 700 38.72 -14.42 4.63
C GLU A 700 39.84 -13.38 4.78
N VAL A 701 40.97 -13.83 5.34
CA VAL A 701 42.17 -13.01 5.51
C VAL A 701 43.11 -13.27 4.34
N GLU A 702 43.50 -12.20 3.64
CA GLU A 702 44.45 -12.20 2.52
C GLU A 702 45.91 -12.38 2.97
#